data_AF-A0A2D4EZS3-F1
#
_entry.id   AF-A0A2D4EZS3-F1
#
_cell.length_a   1.000
_cell.length_b   1.000
_cell.length_c   1.000
_cell.angle_alpha   90.00
_cell.angle_beta   90.00
_cell.angle_gamma   90.00
#
_symmetry.space_group_name_H-M   'P 1'
#
loop_
_entity.id
_entity.type
_entity.pdbx_description
1 polymer ?
#
loop_
_entity_poly.entity_id
_entity_poly.type
_entity_poly.pdbx_seq_one_letter_code
_entity_poly.pdbx_strand_id
1 'polypeptide(L)'
;GHVEVARLLLDSGAQVNMPADSFESPLTLAACGGHVELAALLIERGANLEEVNDEGYTPLMEAAREGHEEMVALLLGQGANINAQTEETQETALTLACCGGFLEVADFLIKAGADIELGCSTPLMEAAQEGHLELVKYLLAAGANVHATTATGDTALTYACENGHTDVADVLLQADADLEHESEGGRTPLMKAARAGHVCTVQFLISKGANVNRTTANNDHTVLSLACAGGHLAVVELLLAHGADPTHRLKDGSTMLIEAAKGGHTSVVCYLLDYPNNLLSAPPPESTQLTPPSHDLNRAPRVPVQALPMVVPPQEPDKPPANVTATLPIRNKAICKQKSSSHLQPSNPEVQGYIANQSPESIVEEAQGKLTELEQRIKEAIEKNAQLQSLELAHADQLTKEKIEELNKTREEQIQKKQKILEELQKVERELQLKTQQQLKKQYLEVKAQRIQLQQQQQSCQHLGLLTPVEIEDQLTEEDYARIRQVDPYLLTDEAMPAVNQMGFAPIQPLAMPQALPLSASSLPPGSMANLSELQSVIVGQPVLGQAQLTGLGQGILADAQQGLMVASPAQTLNDTLDDIMAAVSGRASAVSNTPTHSMATCVSQPQTPAPSPIISPSTLLPVYPAIDIDAQTESNHDTALTLACAGGHEELVQTLLERGANIEHRDKKGFTPLILAATAGHVGVVEILLDNGADIEAQSERTKDTPLSLACSGGRQEVVELLLARSANKEHRNVSDYTPLSLAASGGYVNIIKILLNAGAEINSRTGSKLGISPLMLAAMNGHTAAVKLLLDMGSDINAQIETNRNTALTLACFQGRTE
;
A
#
# COMPACT_ATOMS: atom_id res chain seq x y z
N GLY A 1 -31.34 4.32 20.05
CA GLY A 1 -31.19 4.17 21.52
C GLY A 1 -32.43 3.53 22.13
N HIS A 2 -32.39 3.08 23.40
CA HIS A 2 -33.49 2.33 24.05
C HIS A 2 -33.86 2.89 25.42
N VAL A 3 -34.34 4.14 25.43
CA VAL A 3 -34.51 4.98 26.63
C VAL A 3 -35.24 4.26 27.77
N GLU A 4 -36.40 3.65 27.53
CA GLU A 4 -37.17 2.99 28.61
C GLU A 4 -36.53 1.70 29.14
N VAL A 5 -35.73 1.00 28.33
CA VAL A 5 -34.97 -0.17 28.81
C VAL A 5 -33.80 0.30 29.68
N ALA A 6 -33.09 1.34 29.24
CA ALA A 6 -32.02 1.96 30.03
C ALA A 6 -32.56 2.54 31.34
N ARG A 7 -33.68 3.27 31.30
CA ARG A 7 -34.39 3.81 32.47
C ARG A 7 -34.66 2.72 33.51
N LEU A 8 -35.27 1.61 33.10
CA LEU A 8 -35.57 0.49 33.99
C LEU A 8 -34.31 -0.18 34.56
N LEU A 9 -33.23 -0.31 33.79
CA LEU A 9 -31.95 -0.85 34.27
C LEU A 9 -31.28 0.09 35.29
N LEU A 10 -31.26 1.39 35.02
CA LEU A 10 -30.69 2.41 35.90
C LEU A 10 -31.52 2.58 37.18
N ASP A 11 -32.86 2.51 37.09
CA ASP A 11 -33.77 2.46 38.25
C ASP A 11 -33.58 1.17 39.07
N SER A 12 -33.09 0.10 38.45
CA SER A 12 -32.73 -1.17 39.11
C SER A 12 -31.30 -1.17 39.70
N GLY A 13 -30.57 -0.05 39.61
CA GLY A 13 -29.22 0.10 40.16
C GLY A 13 -28.08 -0.38 39.25
N ALA A 14 -28.29 -0.42 37.92
CA ALA A 14 -27.19 -0.60 36.97
C ALA A 14 -26.17 0.55 37.08
N GLN A 15 -24.89 0.24 36.81
CA GLN A 15 -23.83 1.24 36.78
C GLN A 15 -23.97 2.13 35.53
N VAL A 16 -23.82 3.45 35.71
CA VAL A 16 -23.95 4.45 34.64
C VAL A 16 -22.65 4.62 33.86
N ASN A 17 -21.53 4.48 34.58
CA ASN A 17 -20.16 4.66 34.13
C ASN A 17 -19.46 3.31 34.00
N MET A 18 -18.36 3.28 33.24
CA MET A 18 -17.50 2.13 33.02
C MET A 18 -17.04 1.46 34.33
N PRO A 19 -17.26 0.14 34.52
CA PRO A 19 -16.43 -0.65 35.43
C PRO A 19 -15.03 -0.82 34.82
N ALA A 20 -14.00 -0.99 35.66
CA ALA A 20 -12.59 -1.01 35.25
C ALA A 20 -12.16 -2.17 34.32
N ASP A 21 -13.07 -3.12 34.03
CA ASP A 21 -12.88 -4.25 33.11
C ASP A 21 -13.72 -4.09 31.81
N SER A 22 -14.19 -2.87 31.51
CA SER A 22 -15.01 -2.52 30.33
C SER A 22 -14.29 -1.52 29.42
N PHE A 23 -14.69 -1.53 28.15
CA PHE A 23 -14.02 -0.87 27.02
C PHE A 23 -14.88 0.22 26.33
N GLU A 24 -16.19 0.18 26.53
CA GLU A 24 -17.15 1.14 25.96
C GLU A 24 -18.09 1.68 27.05
N SER A 25 -18.18 3.01 27.19
CA SER A 25 -19.09 3.64 28.15
C SER A 25 -20.52 3.68 27.61
N PRO A 26 -21.56 3.50 28.46
CA PRO A 26 -22.95 3.73 28.06
C PRO A 26 -23.18 5.11 27.43
N LEU A 27 -22.41 6.13 27.83
CA LEU A 27 -22.51 7.48 27.28
C LEU A 27 -21.75 7.65 25.96
N THR A 28 -20.55 7.07 25.78
CA THR A 28 -19.85 7.10 24.48
C THR A 28 -20.64 6.34 23.41
N LEU A 29 -21.22 5.18 23.75
CA LEU A 29 -22.12 4.44 22.84
C LEU A 29 -23.41 5.20 22.53
N ALA A 30 -23.99 5.92 23.50
CA ALA A 30 -25.14 6.78 23.24
C ALA A 30 -24.78 7.96 22.32
N ALA A 31 -23.56 8.50 22.43
CA ALA A 31 -23.02 9.55 21.60
C ALA A 31 -22.75 9.10 20.16
N CYS A 32 -22.02 7.98 19.98
CA CYS A 32 -21.75 7.32 18.70
C CYS A 32 -23.05 7.06 17.90
N GLY A 33 -24.09 6.56 18.58
CA GLY A 33 -25.40 6.32 17.98
C GLY A 33 -26.29 7.55 17.77
N GLY A 34 -25.88 8.76 18.20
CA GLY A 34 -26.70 9.97 18.12
C GLY A 34 -27.95 9.95 19.00
N HIS A 35 -27.97 9.13 20.05
CA HIS A 35 -29.16 8.83 20.85
C HIS A 35 -29.42 9.88 21.95
N VAL A 36 -29.73 11.12 21.56
CA VAL A 36 -29.80 12.31 22.44
C VAL A 36 -30.63 12.09 23.71
N GLU A 37 -31.84 11.52 23.61
CA GLU A 37 -32.69 11.22 24.78
C GLU A 37 -32.05 10.22 25.77
N LEU A 38 -31.27 9.26 25.26
CA LEU A 38 -30.57 8.27 26.08
C LEU A 38 -29.34 8.88 26.74
N ALA A 39 -28.58 9.70 26.03
CA ALA A 39 -27.46 10.46 26.60
C ALA A 39 -27.93 11.41 27.70
N ALA A 40 -29.03 12.16 27.46
CA ALA A 40 -29.63 13.03 28.48
C ALA A 40 -30.02 12.25 29.75
N LEU A 41 -30.69 11.10 29.58
CA LEU A 41 -31.03 10.21 30.71
C LEU A 41 -29.79 9.70 31.45
N LEU A 42 -28.71 9.33 30.74
CA LEU A 42 -27.47 8.87 31.38
C LEU A 42 -26.80 10.00 32.18
N ILE A 43 -26.74 11.22 31.63
CA ILE A 43 -26.19 12.40 32.31
C ILE A 43 -27.04 12.76 33.54
N GLU A 44 -28.37 12.69 33.47
CA GLU A 44 -29.26 12.83 34.65
C GLU A 44 -28.96 11.82 35.77
N ARG A 45 -28.41 10.64 35.45
CA ARG A 45 -27.99 9.63 36.44
C ARG A 45 -26.53 9.74 36.89
N GLY A 46 -25.81 10.77 36.43
CA GLY A 46 -24.41 11.00 36.81
C GLY A 46 -23.39 10.30 35.90
N ALA A 47 -23.69 10.18 34.59
CA ALA A 47 -22.70 9.79 33.60
C ALA A 47 -21.53 10.79 33.57
N ASN A 48 -20.31 10.29 33.46
CA ASN A 48 -19.11 11.11 33.34
C ASN A 48 -18.95 11.60 31.88
N LEU A 49 -18.95 12.93 31.69
CA LEU A 49 -18.81 13.57 30.37
C LEU A 49 -17.41 13.40 29.75
N GLU A 50 -16.40 13.12 30.59
CA GLU A 50 -14.99 12.97 30.18
C GLU A 50 -14.53 11.50 30.25
N GLU A 51 -15.47 10.55 30.13
CA GLU A 51 -15.18 9.12 30.15
C GLU A 51 -14.76 8.60 28.77
N VAL A 52 -13.47 8.31 28.61
CA VAL A 52 -12.92 7.82 27.34
C VAL A 52 -13.25 6.35 27.06
N ASN A 53 -13.36 5.99 25.78
CA ASN A 53 -13.35 4.60 25.30
C ASN A 53 -11.91 4.09 25.08
N ASP A 54 -11.78 2.84 24.59
CA ASP A 54 -10.50 2.23 24.21
C ASP A 54 -9.67 3.02 23.18
N GLU A 55 -10.32 3.84 22.34
CA GLU A 55 -9.66 4.69 21.34
C GLU A 55 -9.21 6.05 21.95
N GLY A 56 -9.49 6.29 23.23
CA GLY A 56 -9.20 7.54 23.93
C GLY A 56 -10.23 8.66 23.70
N TYR A 57 -11.32 8.39 22.98
CA TYR A 57 -12.34 9.39 22.64
C TYR A 57 -13.37 9.59 23.76
N THR A 58 -13.62 10.86 24.10
CA THR A 58 -14.75 11.25 24.97
C THR A 58 -16.08 11.16 24.21
N PRO A 59 -17.24 11.15 24.90
CA PRO A 59 -18.55 11.23 24.26
C PRO A 59 -18.70 12.42 23.31
N LEU A 60 -18.01 13.55 23.58
CA LEU A 60 -18.04 14.73 22.70
C LEU A 60 -17.25 14.50 21.41
N MET A 61 -16.09 13.84 21.50
CA MET A 61 -15.30 13.43 20.34
C MET A 61 -16.06 12.44 19.46
N GLU A 62 -16.66 11.41 20.07
CA GLU A 62 -17.44 10.39 19.37
C GLU A 62 -18.69 11.00 18.69
N ALA A 63 -19.41 11.89 19.37
CA ALA A 63 -20.52 12.64 18.78
C ALA A 63 -20.10 13.52 17.59
N ALA A 64 -18.89 14.08 17.63
CA ALA A 64 -18.36 14.93 16.58
C ALA A 64 -17.81 14.13 15.38
N ARG A 65 -17.19 12.97 15.63
CA ARG A 65 -16.70 12.03 14.60
C ARG A 65 -17.84 11.43 13.77
N GLU A 66 -19.00 11.20 14.39
CA GLU A 66 -20.18 10.63 13.72
C GLU A 66 -21.21 11.71 13.27
N GLY A 67 -20.91 13.01 13.47
CA GLY A 67 -21.68 14.13 12.90
C GLY A 67 -22.96 14.55 13.67
N HIS A 68 -23.14 14.14 14.91
CA HIS A 68 -24.39 14.31 15.66
C HIS A 68 -24.53 15.70 16.32
N GLU A 69 -24.93 16.72 15.56
CA GLU A 69 -25.08 18.11 16.02
C GLU A 69 -25.84 18.26 17.36
N GLU A 70 -27.04 17.68 17.51
CA GLU A 70 -27.80 17.76 18.78
C GLU A 70 -27.11 17.07 19.95
N MET A 71 -26.30 16.03 19.71
CA MET A 71 -25.53 15.36 20.75
C MET A 71 -24.37 16.24 21.21
N VAL A 72 -23.65 16.86 20.27
CA VAL A 72 -22.59 17.83 20.56
C VAL A 72 -23.17 19.03 21.35
N ALA A 73 -24.34 19.54 20.93
CA ALA A 73 -25.04 20.61 21.64
C ALA A 73 -25.51 20.20 23.05
N LEU A 74 -26.00 18.97 23.24
CA LEU A 74 -26.35 18.43 24.55
C LEU A 74 -25.13 18.36 25.47
N LEU A 75 -24.05 17.73 25.01
CA LEU A 75 -22.84 17.48 25.82
C LEU A 75 -22.15 18.79 26.24
N LEU A 76 -22.00 19.74 25.31
CA LEU A 76 -21.49 21.07 25.64
C LEU A 76 -22.43 21.87 26.55
N GLY A 77 -23.75 21.72 26.36
CA GLY A 77 -24.75 22.30 27.26
C GLY A 77 -24.71 21.77 28.70
N GLN A 78 -24.13 20.58 28.92
CA GLN A 78 -23.88 19.99 30.23
C GLN A 78 -22.45 20.25 30.77
N GLY A 79 -21.60 20.93 29.99
CA GLY A 79 -20.26 21.34 30.41
C GLY A 79 -19.13 20.37 30.07
N ALA A 80 -19.29 19.53 29.04
CA ALA A 80 -18.19 18.71 28.51
C ALA A 80 -17.01 19.58 28.02
N ASN A 81 -15.79 19.09 28.15
CA ASN A 81 -14.59 19.83 27.77
C ASN A 81 -14.41 19.88 26.24
N ILE A 82 -14.72 21.04 25.66
CA ILE A 82 -14.63 21.28 24.21
C ILE A 82 -13.21 21.09 23.63
N ASN A 83 -12.19 21.32 24.45
CA ASN A 83 -10.78 21.20 24.09
C ASN A 83 -10.12 20.02 24.84
N ALA A 84 -10.88 18.93 25.06
CA ALA A 84 -10.29 17.64 25.42
C ALA A 84 -9.40 17.13 24.27
N GLN A 85 -8.35 16.38 24.62
CA GLN A 85 -7.43 15.77 23.67
C GLN A 85 -7.22 14.28 24.01
N THR A 86 -7.14 13.44 22.99
CA THR A 86 -6.72 12.03 23.13
C THR A 86 -5.25 11.95 23.58
N GLU A 87 -4.87 10.96 24.39
CA GLU A 87 -3.48 10.87 24.88
C GLU A 87 -2.48 10.54 23.75
N GLU A 88 -2.81 9.62 22.85
CA GLU A 88 -1.90 9.14 21.81
C GLU A 88 -1.81 10.06 20.58
N THR A 89 -2.95 10.47 20.02
CA THR A 89 -3.04 11.23 18.76
C THR A 89 -3.19 12.75 18.95
N GLN A 90 -3.55 13.21 20.16
CA GLN A 90 -3.83 14.61 20.51
C GLN A 90 -5.01 15.24 19.74
N GLU A 91 -5.91 14.40 19.21
CA GLU A 91 -7.11 14.82 18.47
C GLU A 91 -8.14 15.48 19.39
N THR A 92 -8.89 16.43 18.85
CA THR A 92 -10.00 17.13 19.51
C THR A 92 -11.34 16.78 18.86
N ALA A 93 -12.45 17.13 19.49
CA ALA A 93 -13.77 17.05 18.85
C ALA A 93 -13.82 17.88 17.53
N LEU A 94 -13.06 18.97 17.43
CA LEU A 94 -13.01 19.80 16.23
C LEU A 94 -12.17 19.17 15.11
N THR A 95 -11.02 18.54 15.40
CA THR A 95 -10.25 17.82 14.36
C THR A 95 -11.06 16.65 13.79
N LEU A 96 -11.75 15.89 14.66
CA LEU A 96 -12.60 14.76 14.24
C LEU A 96 -13.80 15.21 13.39
N ALA A 97 -14.48 16.29 13.78
CA ALA A 97 -15.54 16.89 12.94
C ALA A 97 -15.00 17.37 11.57
N CYS A 98 -13.76 17.86 11.53
CA CYS A 98 -13.12 18.34 10.30
C CYS A 98 -12.62 17.21 9.39
N CYS A 99 -12.14 16.10 9.94
CA CYS A 99 -11.86 14.87 9.19
C CYS A 99 -13.15 14.28 8.59
N GLY A 100 -14.22 14.19 9.39
CA GLY A 100 -15.55 13.75 8.92
C GLY A 100 -16.27 14.71 7.96
N GLY A 101 -15.82 15.97 7.84
CA GLY A 101 -16.41 16.98 6.96
C GLY A 101 -17.71 17.61 7.49
N PHE A 102 -18.02 17.45 8.77
CA PHE A 102 -19.27 17.90 9.38
C PHE A 102 -19.26 19.40 9.66
N LEU A 103 -19.54 20.20 8.63
CA LEU A 103 -19.52 21.67 8.67
C LEU A 103 -20.41 22.25 9.79
N GLU A 104 -21.60 21.70 9.98
CA GLU A 104 -22.56 22.14 11.01
C GLU A 104 -22.01 21.91 12.42
N VAL A 105 -21.37 20.76 12.65
CA VAL A 105 -20.71 20.43 13.93
C VAL A 105 -19.49 21.33 14.16
N ALA A 106 -18.63 21.50 13.15
CA ALA A 106 -17.45 22.36 13.24
C ALA A 106 -17.83 23.83 13.51
N ASP A 107 -18.89 24.34 12.86
CA ASP A 107 -19.45 25.67 13.10
C ASP A 107 -20.02 25.83 14.53
N PHE A 108 -20.71 24.80 15.06
CA PHE A 108 -21.17 24.79 16.45
C PHE A 108 -20.01 24.79 17.44
N LEU A 109 -19.02 23.91 17.26
CA LEU A 109 -17.82 23.80 18.10
C LEU A 109 -17.04 25.12 18.14
N ILE A 110 -16.79 25.73 16.99
CA ILE A 110 -16.06 27.00 16.90
C ILE A 110 -16.84 28.14 17.56
N LYS A 111 -18.17 28.20 17.41
CA LYS A 111 -19.02 29.17 18.13
C LYS A 111 -19.09 28.94 19.63
N ALA A 112 -18.92 27.69 20.09
CA ALA A 112 -18.85 27.33 21.50
C ALA A 112 -17.44 27.57 22.12
N GLY A 113 -16.44 27.94 21.31
CA GLY A 113 -15.09 28.29 21.77
C GLY A 113 -14.04 27.18 21.67
N ALA A 114 -14.23 26.22 20.74
CA ALA A 114 -13.18 25.27 20.37
C ALA A 114 -11.95 26.01 19.83
N ASP A 115 -10.75 25.52 20.15
CA ASP A 115 -9.50 26.08 19.65
C ASP A 115 -9.22 25.56 18.22
N ILE A 116 -9.13 26.49 17.26
CA ILE A 116 -8.97 26.21 15.82
C ILE A 116 -7.55 25.71 15.51
N GLU A 117 -6.58 25.89 16.40
CA GLU A 117 -5.18 25.50 16.20
C GLU A 117 -4.77 24.27 17.04
N LEU A 118 -5.70 23.65 17.77
CA LEU A 118 -5.40 22.58 18.73
C LEU A 118 -5.47 21.17 18.12
N GLY A 119 -4.31 20.53 18.01
CA GLY A 119 -4.13 19.11 17.64
C GLY A 119 -2.69 18.79 17.25
N CYS A 120 -2.37 17.53 16.93
CA CYS A 120 -1.13 17.18 16.21
C CYS A 120 -1.16 17.69 14.76
N SER A 121 -2.31 17.54 14.11
CA SER A 121 -2.75 18.26 12.92
C SER A 121 -3.72 19.35 13.35
N THR A 122 -3.77 20.49 12.64
CA THR A 122 -4.86 21.45 12.85
C THR A 122 -6.15 20.98 12.17
N PRO A 123 -7.34 21.37 12.65
CA PRO A 123 -8.61 21.22 11.95
C PRO A 123 -8.58 21.60 10.45
N LEU A 124 -7.78 22.62 10.08
CA LEU A 124 -7.57 23.03 8.69
C LEU A 124 -6.77 22.00 7.87
N MET A 125 -5.82 21.29 8.48
CA MET A 125 -5.09 20.20 7.83
C MET A 125 -5.98 18.98 7.60
N GLU A 126 -6.77 18.58 8.60
CA GLU A 126 -7.70 17.44 8.48
C GLU A 126 -8.75 17.69 7.39
N ALA A 127 -9.40 18.87 7.41
CA ALA A 127 -10.34 19.25 6.36
C ALA A 127 -9.69 19.35 4.96
N ALA A 128 -8.38 19.62 4.89
CA ALA A 128 -7.62 19.68 3.64
C ALA A 128 -7.09 18.32 3.16
N GLN A 129 -6.83 17.39 4.09
CA GLN A 129 -6.43 16.01 3.80
C GLN A 129 -7.57 15.24 3.14
N GLU A 130 -8.78 15.34 3.69
CA GLU A 130 -9.98 14.64 3.19
C GLU A 130 -10.73 15.44 2.10
N GLY A 131 -10.30 16.67 1.80
CA GLY A 131 -10.77 17.45 0.66
C GLY A 131 -12.06 18.25 0.85
N HIS A 132 -12.46 18.53 2.09
CA HIS A 132 -13.74 19.17 2.45
C HIS A 132 -13.77 20.68 2.13
N LEU A 133 -13.89 21.00 0.84
CA LEU A 133 -13.72 22.34 0.26
C LEU A 133 -14.48 23.47 0.98
N GLU A 134 -15.76 23.27 1.33
CA GLU A 134 -16.54 24.31 2.01
C GLU A 134 -16.15 24.48 3.48
N LEU A 135 -15.67 23.41 4.13
CA LEU A 135 -15.16 23.47 5.50
C LEU A 135 -13.77 24.14 5.56
N VAL A 136 -12.89 23.87 4.59
CA VAL A 136 -11.62 24.61 4.44
C VAL A 136 -11.88 26.12 4.29
N LYS A 137 -12.83 26.52 3.44
CA LYS A 137 -13.24 27.93 3.31
C LYS A 137 -13.79 28.50 4.62
N TYR A 138 -14.60 27.73 5.35
CA TYR A 138 -15.15 28.15 6.64
C TYR A 138 -14.05 28.35 7.69
N LEU A 139 -13.13 27.41 7.84
CA LEU A 139 -12.03 27.47 8.80
C LEU A 139 -11.10 28.67 8.52
N LEU A 140 -10.75 28.91 7.25
CA LEU A 140 -9.99 30.11 6.86
C LEU A 140 -10.76 31.41 7.17
N ALA A 141 -12.08 31.43 6.96
CA ALA A 141 -12.92 32.58 7.32
C ALA A 141 -13.10 32.76 8.85
N ALA A 142 -12.98 31.68 9.62
CA ALA A 142 -12.97 31.69 11.09
C ALA A 142 -11.60 32.10 11.67
N GLY A 143 -10.55 32.17 10.84
CA GLY A 143 -9.21 32.66 11.21
C GLY A 143 -8.13 31.58 11.36
N ALA A 144 -8.35 30.36 10.86
CA ALA A 144 -7.36 29.29 10.89
C ALA A 144 -6.03 29.67 10.19
N ASN A 145 -4.91 29.28 10.77
CA ASN A 145 -3.57 29.59 10.29
C ASN A 145 -3.17 28.69 9.12
N VAL A 146 -3.23 29.23 7.91
CA VAL A 146 -2.78 28.57 6.67
C VAL A 146 -1.30 28.12 6.70
N HIS A 147 -0.47 28.75 7.54
CA HIS A 147 0.96 28.44 7.73
C HIS A 147 1.24 27.56 8.96
N ALA A 148 0.22 26.95 9.57
CA ALA A 148 0.44 25.94 10.60
C ALA A 148 1.22 24.75 10.02
N THR A 149 2.07 24.14 10.85
CA THR A 149 2.92 22.99 10.46
C THR A 149 2.85 21.89 11.50
N THR A 150 2.69 20.64 11.06
CA THR A 150 2.80 19.45 11.92
C THR A 150 4.23 19.21 12.41
N ALA A 151 4.44 18.17 13.22
CA ALA A 151 5.77 17.72 13.64
C ALA A 151 6.70 17.30 12.46
N THR A 152 6.15 16.89 11.32
CA THR A 152 6.90 16.63 10.07
C THR A 152 7.13 17.88 9.23
N GLY A 153 6.64 19.05 9.68
CA GLY A 153 6.69 20.29 8.92
C GLY A 153 5.69 20.35 7.77
N ASP A 154 4.72 19.44 7.69
CA ASP A 154 3.67 19.45 6.66
C ASP A 154 2.60 20.52 7.00
N THR A 155 2.11 21.21 5.97
CA THR A 155 1.05 22.23 6.03
C THR A 155 -0.26 21.71 5.43
N ALA A 156 -1.37 22.42 5.62
CA ALA A 156 -2.65 22.10 4.97
C ALA A 156 -2.51 22.00 3.43
N LEU A 157 -1.62 22.79 2.80
CA LEU A 157 -1.35 22.70 1.37
C LEU A 157 -0.62 21.40 0.99
N THR A 158 0.35 20.93 1.78
CA THR A 158 1.00 19.63 1.49
C THR A 158 0.02 18.47 1.63
N TYR A 159 -0.90 18.49 2.61
CA TYR A 159 -1.94 17.46 2.77
C TYR A 159 -2.94 17.44 1.61
N ALA A 160 -3.44 18.61 1.19
CA ALA A 160 -4.30 18.72 0.01
C ALA A 160 -3.58 18.25 -1.28
N CYS A 161 -2.28 18.51 -1.40
CA CYS A 161 -1.50 18.10 -2.56
C CYS A 161 -1.09 16.61 -2.55
N GLU A 162 -0.87 16.00 -1.37
CA GLU A 162 -0.54 14.57 -1.26
C GLU A 162 -1.76 13.66 -1.53
N ASN A 163 -2.99 14.16 -1.32
CA ASN A 163 -4.24 13.43 -1.62
C ASN A 163 -4.95 13.91 -2.91
N GLY A 164 -4.44 14.96 -3.56
CA GLY A 164 -4.89 15.40 -4.89
C GLY A 164 -6.09 16.36 -4.92
N HIS A 165 -6.45 16.95 -3.78
CA HIS A 165 -7.56 17.89 -3.61
C HIS A 165 -7.22 19.27 -4.20
N THR A 166 -7.25 19.32 -5.54
CA THR A 166 -6.80 20.46 -6.34
C THR A 166 -7.60 21.74 -6.06
N ASP A 167 -8.91 21.61 -5.85
CA ASP A 167 -9.79 22.74 -5.53
C ASP A 167 -9.51 23.33 -4.14
N VAL A 168 -9.13 22.47 -3.17
CA VAL A 168 -8.67 22.86 -1.84
C VAL A 168 -7.31 23.55 -1.93
N ALA A 169 -6.39 23.02 -2.72
CA ALA A 169 -5.09 23.64 -2.97
C ALA A 169 -5.23 25.04 -3.60
N ASP A 170 -6.25 25.28 -4.44
CA ASP A 170 -6.54 26.62 -4.97
C ASP A 170 -7.06 27.59 -3.91
N VAL A 171 -7.96 27.14 -3.02
CA VAL A 171 -8.44 27.95 -1.88
C VAL A 171 -7.30 28.29 -0.92
N LEU A 172 -6.42 27.33 -0.61
CA LEU A 172 -5.26 27.56 0.26
C LEU A 172 -4.24 28.53 -0.37
N LEU A 173 -3.93 28.39 -1.66
CA LEU A 173 -3.06 29.34 -2.38
C LEU A 173 -3.71 30.73 -2.57
N GLN A 174 -5.04 30.83 -2.55
CA GLN A 174 -5.75 32.13 -2.51
C GLN A 174 -5.75 32.76 -1.11
N ALA A 175 -5.47 31.98 -0.07
CA ALA A 175 -5.26 32.41 1.31
C ALA A 175 -3.76 32.59 1.66
N ASP A 176 -2.93 32.91 0.66
CA ASP A 176 -1.48 33.16 0.79
C ASP A 176 -0.61 31.96 1.28
N ALA A 177 -1.08 30.71 1.14
CA ALA A 177 -0.25 29.52 1.41
C ALA A 177 1.05 29.50 0.57
N ASP A 178 2.17 29.06 1.17
CA ASP A 178 3.46 28.98 0.46
C ASP A 178 3.54 27.73 -0.43
N LEU A 179 3.60 27.97 -1.75
CA LEU A 179 3.68 26.98 -2.81
C LEU A 179 4.98 26.16 -2.80
N GLU A 180 6.08 26.71 -2.29
CA GLU A 180 7.41 26.09 -2.27
C GLU A 180 7.87 25.72 -0.84
N HIS A 181 6.96 25.73 0.13
CA HIS A 181 7.22 25.31 1.51
C HIS A 181 7.84 23.90 1.57
N GLU A 182 8.84 23.70 2.42
CA GLU A 182 9.58 22.43 2.53
C GLU A 182 9.25 21.70 3.85
N SER A 183 8.54 20.56 3.75
CA SER A 183 8.34 19.61 4.85
C SER A 183 9.45 18.55 4.92
N GLU A 184 9.32 17.55 5.80
CA GLU A 184 10.40 16.62 6.17
C GLU A 184 11.19 16.07 4.97
N GLY A 185 12.51 16.21 5.06
CA GLY A 185 13.45 15.85 3.99
C GLY A 185 13.56 16.88 2.87
N GLY A 186 12.95 18.06 3.00
CA GLY A 186 12.99 19.13 2.00
C GLY A 186 11.97 18.93 0.87
N ARG A 187 10.75 18.49 1.20
CA ARG A 187 9.70 18.13 0.23
C ARG A 187 8.70 19.27 0.03
N THR A 188 8.48 19.68 -1.21
CA THR A 188 7.45 20.68 -1.56
C THR A 188 6.07 20.04 -1.82
N PRO A 189 4.96 20.80 -1.79
CA PRO A 189 3.64 20.31 -2.21
C PRO A 189 3.64 19.64 -3.60
N LEU A 190 4.42 20.18 -4.54
CA LEU A 190 4.62 19.59 -5.87
C LEU A 190 5.30 18.22 -5.81
N MET A 191 6.28 18.02 -4.91
CA MET A 191 6.92 16.72 -4.70
C MET A 191 5.96 15.69 -4.08
N LYS A 192 5.10 16.09 -3.13
CA LYS A 192 4.06 15.22 -2.57
C LYS A 192 3.08 14.76 -3.68
N ALA A 193 2.50 15.72 -4.42
CA ALA A 193 1.57 15.44 -5.52
C ALA A 193 2.18 14.57 -6.62
N ALA A 194 3.44 14.80 -6.98
CA ALA A 194 4.15 14.01 -7.98
C ALA A 194 4.46 12.57 -7.52
N ARG A 195 4.73 12.37 -6.23
CA ARG A 195 4.93 11.04 -5.61
C ARG A 195 3.62 10.24 -5.53
N ALA A 196 2.51 10.90 -5.23
CA ALA A 196 1.18 10.29 -5.12
C ALA A 196 0.52 10.04 -6.49
N GLY A 197 0.87 10.83 -7.52
CA GLY A 197 0.44 10.61 -8.91
C GLY A 197 -0.68 11.53 -9.38
N HIS A 198 -1.01 12.58 -8.63
CA HIS A 198 -2.16 13.44 -8.89
C HIS A 198 -1.91 14.43 -10.05
N VAL A 199 -2.01 13.94 -11.29
CA VAL A 199 -1.72 14.69 -12.54
C VAL A 199 -2.39 16.07 -12.57
N CYS A 200 -3.68 16.17 -12.19
CA CYS A 200 -4.42 17.43 -12.17
C CYS A 200 -3.78 18.44 -11.19
N THR A 201 -3.42 17.98 -10.00
CA THR A 201 -2.78 18.78 -8.95
C THR A 201 -1.37 19.20 -9.35
N VAL A 202 -0.59 18.29 -9.96
CA VAL A 202 0.74 18.62 -10.50
C VAL A 202 0.63 19.68 -11.60
N GLN A 203 -0.27 19.53 -12.58
CA GLN A 203 -0.47 20.54 -13.62
C GLN A 203 -0.92 21.88 -13.04
N PHE A 204 -1.79 21.85 -12.03
CA PHE A 204 -2.29 23.03 -11.34
C PHE A 204 -1.16 23.78 -10.60
N LEU A 205 -0.37 23.08 -9.78
CA LEU A 205 0.77 23.66 -9.06
C LEU A 205 1.82 24.25 -10.02
N ILE A 206 2.11 23.56 -11.14
CA ILE A 206 2.98 24.09 -12.19
C ILE A 206 2.38 25.36 -12.82
N SER A 207 1.06 25.43 -13.04
CA SER A 207 0.41 26.64 -13.57
C SER A 207 0.39 27.82 -12.58
N LYS A 208 0.52 27.53 -11.28
CA LYS A 208 0.75 28.53 -10.21
C LYS A 208 2.22 28.95 -10.07
N GLY A 209 3.15 28.29 -10.78
CA GLY A 209 4.57 28.64 -10.83
C GLY A 209 5.52 27.76 -10.01
N ALA A 210 5.06 26.59 -9.54
CA ALA A 210 5.88 25.67 -8.75
C ALA A 210 7.10 25.15 -9.53
N ASN A 211 8.23 24.98 -8.85
CA ASN A 211 9.51 24.69 -9.48
C ASN A 211 9.68 23.19 -9.79
N VAL A 212 9.38 22.84 -11.04
CA VAL A 212 9.56 21.50 -11.64
C VAL A 212 10.95 20.88 -11.40
N ASN A 213 12.00 21.71 -11.30
CA ASN A 213 13.39 21.27 -11.09
C ASN A 213 13.89 21.52 -9.65
N ARG A 214 12.98 21.66 -8.66
CA ARG A 214 13.38 21.67 -7.24
C ARG A 214 13.98 20.32 -6.85
N THR A 215 15.15 20.35 -6.21
CA THR A 215 15.77 19.22 -5.50
C THR A 215 15.38 19.28 -4.03
N THR A 216 15.33 18.15 -3.33
CA THR A 216 15.26 18.18 -1.86
C THR A 216 16.52 18.82 -1.26
N ALA A 217 16.45 19.28 0.00
CA ALA A 217 17.55 19.97 0.69
C ALA A 217 18.89 19.18 0.70
N ASN A 218 18.82 17.85 0.64
CA ASN A 218 19.96 16.94 0.58
C ASN A 218 20.40 16.52 -0.85
N ASN A 219 19.65 16.90 -1.89
CA ASN A 219 19.66 16.26 -3.21
C ASN A 219 19.36 14.74 -3.19
N ASP A 220 18.58 14.27 -2.21
CA ASP A 220 18.13 12.88 -2.14
C ASP A 220 17.06 12.58 -3.23
N HIS A 221 16.25 13.56 -3.63
CA HIS A 221 15.19 13.43 -4.64
C HIS A 221 14.98 14.71 -5.47
N THR A 222 14.30 14.58 -6.61
CA THR A 222 13.67 15.66 -7.39
C THR A 222 12.18 15.40 -7.56
N VAL A 223 11.42 16.38 -8.06
CA VAL A 223 10.00 16.18 -8.44
C VAL A 223 9.86 15.02 -9.43
N LEU A 224 10.73 14.99 -10.45
CA LEU A 224 10.73 13.92 -11.46
C LEU A 224 11.14 12.56 -10.89
N SER A 225 12.12 12.50 -9.99
CA SER A 225 12.56 11.22 -9.41
C SER A 225 11.45 10.56 -8.58
N LEU A 226 10.62 11.37 -7.90
CA LEU A 226 9.48 10.89 -7.13
C LEU A 226 8.34 10.39 -8.02
N ALA A 227 8.05 11.07 -9.13
CA ALA A 227 7.11 10.57 -10.13
C ALA A 227 7.59 9.26 -10.78
N CYS A 228 8.89 9.15 -11.08
CA CYS A 228 9.51 7.94 -11.60
C CYS A 228 9.48 6.78 -10.61
N ALA A 229 9.83 7.01 -9.34
CA ALA A 229 9.76 5.98 -8.29
C ALA A 229 8.30 5.54 -7.99
N GLY A 230 7.32 6.44 -8.14
CA GLY A 230 5.90 6.13 -8.04
C GLY A 230 5.32 5.38 -9.25
N GLY A 231 5.97 5.46 -10.41
CA GLY A 231 5.51 4.83 -11.67
C GLY A 231 4.51 5.67 -12.46
N HIS A 232 4.35 6.94 -12.11
CA HIS A 232 3.26 7.79 -12.58
C HIS A 232 3.55 8.36 -13.97
N LEU A 233 3.41 7.55 -15.01
CA LEU A 233 3.75 7.92 -16.40
C LEU A 233 3.17 9.28 -16.82
N ALA A 234 1.87 9.53 -16.58
CA ALA A 234 1.24 10.80 -16.96
C ALA A 234 1.79 12.02 -16.20
N VAL A 235 2.35 11.82 -14.99
CA VAL A 235 3.09 12.86 -14.25
C VAL A 235 4.49 13.05 -14.84
N VAL A 236 5.18 11.95 -15.19
CA VAL A 236 6.50 11.99 -15.85
C VAL A 236 6.45 12.70 -17.21
N GLU A 237 5.47 12.36 -18.05
CA GLU A 237 5.18 13.03 -19.32
C GLU A 237 4.95 14.54 -19.12
N LEU A 238 4.12 14.89 -18.14
CA LEU A 238 3.77 16.28 -17.81
C LEU A 238 4.98 17.08 -17.33
N LEU A 239 5.79 16.53 -16.42
CA LEU A 239 6.99 17.19 -15.89
C LEU A 239 8.04 17.40 -16.98
N LEU A 240 8.28 16.39 -17.84
CA LEU A 240 9.21 16.52 -18.96
C LEU A 240 8.73 17.53 -20.01
N ALA A 241 7.42 17.59 -20.29
CA ALA A 241 6.83 18.61 -21.16
C ALA A 241 6.94 20.05 -20.58
N HIS A 242 7.09 20.20 -19.26
CA HIS A 242 7.35 21.47 -18.58
C HIS A 242 8.85 21.69 -18.26
N GLY A 243 9.76 20.90 -18.84
CA GLY A 243 11.21 21.12 -18.77
C GLY A 243 11.91 20.53 -17.54
N ALA A 244 11.39 19.45 -16.95
CA ALA A 244 12.12 18.67 -15.96
C ALA A 244 13.42 18.05 -16.55
N ASP A 245 14.47 17.91 -15.74
CA ASP A 245 15.74 17.29 -16.12
C ASP A 245 15.74 15.75 -15.88
N PRO A 246 15.68 14.91 -16.93
CA PRO A 246 15.79 13.46 -16.79
C PRO A 246 17.22 12.95 -16.54
N THR A 247 18.22 13.80 -16.74
CA THR A 247 19.66 13.49 -16.66
C THR A 247 20.30 13.85 -15.32
N HIS A 248 19.56 14.57 -14.46
CA HIS A 248 19.96 14.90 -13.10
C HIS A 248 20.35 13.66 -12.29
N ARG A 249 21.40 13.77 -11.48
CA ARG A 249 21.87 12.72 -10.56
C ARG A 249 21.55 13.08 -9.12
N LEU A 250 20.91 12.14 -8.44
CA LEU A 250 20.68 12.16 -7.01
C LEU A 250 22.01 11.96 -6.26
N LYS A 251 22.02 12.28 -4.97
CA LYS A 251 23.17 12.21 -4.05
C LYS A 251 23.88 10.86 -3.97
N ASP A 252 23.20 9.75 -4.31
CA ASP A 252 23.77 8.40 -4.37
C ASP A 252 24.23 7.99 -5.79
N GLY A 253 24.19 8.93 -6.75
CA GLY A 253 24.46 8.73 -8.16
C GLY A 253 23.23 8.33 -9.00
N SER A 254 22.09 7.99 -8.37
CA SER A 254 20.91 7.47 -9.06
C SER A 254 20.32 8.47 -10.06
N THR A 255 19.85 7.95 -11.21
CA THR A 255 19.16 8.70 -12.26
C THR A 255 17.66 8.42 -12.23
N MET A 256 16.87 9.18 -12.99
CA MET A 256 15.42 8.97 -13.08
C MET A 256 15.06 7.58 -13.62
N LEU A 257 15.92 7.02 -14.48
CA LEU A 257 15.83 5.66 -15.02
C LEU A 257 16.04 4.60 -13.93
N ILE A 258 17.03 4.81 -13.05
CA ILE A 258 17.35 3.90 -11.94
C ILE A 258 16.18 3.86 -10.94
N GLU A 259 15.62 5.02 -10.55
CA GLU A 259 14.46 5.06 -9.64
C GLU A 259 13.19 4.45 -10.25
N ALA A 260 12.94 4.63 -11.56
CA ALA A 260 11.85 3.94 -12.25
C ALA A 260 12.05 2.41 -12.30
N ALA A 261 13.28 1.96 -12.60
CA ALA A 261 13.61 0.54 -12.71
C ALA A 261 13.55 -0.21 -11.36
N LYS A 262 13.97 0.47 -10.29
CA LYS A 262 13.88 0.05 -8.87
C LYS A 262 12.43 -0.19 -8.39
N GLY A 263 11.47 0.53 -8.96
CA GLY A 263 10.04 0.27 -8.76
C GLY A 263 9.44 -0.78 -9.70
N GLY A 264 10.13 -1.07 -10.82
CA GLY A 264 9.66 -1.99 -11.85
C GLY A 264 8.80 -1.36 -12.95
N HIS A 265 8.89 -0.04 -13.14
CA HIS A 265 7.91 0.74 -13.88
C HIS A 265 8.21 0.76 -15.39
N THR A 266 7.98 -0.37 -16.08
CA THR A 266 8.30 -0.59 -17.50
C THR A 266 7.94 0.60 -18.39
N SER A 267 6.69 1.10 -18.32
CA SER A 267 6.20 2.19 -19.17
C SER A 267 6.95 3.50 -18.97
N VAL A 268 7.36 3.81 -17.73
CA VAL A 268 8.17 4.99 -17.40
C VAL A 268 9.58 4.82 -17.95
N VAL A 269 10.17 3.62 -17.79
CA VAL A 269 11.49 3.30 -18.34
C VAL A 269 11.51 3.41 -19.87
N CYS A 270 10.51 2.88 -20.57
CA CYS A 270 10.37 3.07 -22.02
C CYS A 270 10.35 4.55 -22.39
N TYR A 271 9.45 5.33 -21.76
CA TYR A 271 9.30 6.75 -22.07
C TYR A 271 10.58 7.56 -21.83
N LEU A 272 11.31 7.24 -20.75
CA LEU A 272 12.61 7.84 -20.43
C LEU A 272 13.69 7.46 -21.45
N LEU A 273 13.78 6.19 -21.88
CA LEU A 273 14.76 5.75 -22.88
C LEU A 273 14.45 6.26 -24.30
N ASP A 274 13.20 6.65 -24.56
CA ASP A 274 12.77 7.29 -25.82
C ASP A 274 12.93 8.82 -25.81
N TYR A 275 13.40 9.42 -24.71
CA TYR A 275 13.73 10.84 -24.61
C TYR A 275 15.03 11.18 -25.39
N PRO A 276 15.11 12.31 -26.12
CA PRO A 276 14.12 13.38 -26.27
C PRO A 276 13.14 13.17 -27.45
N ASN A 277 13.22 12.06 -28.18
CA ASN A 277 12.46 11.84 -29.42
C ASN A 277 10.94 11.91 -29.19
N ASN A 278 10.46 11.41 -28.03
CA ASN A 278 9.05 11.51 -27.66
C ASN A 278 8.53 12.96 -27.57
N LEU A 279 9.33 13.91 -27.03
CA LEU A 279 8.93 15.32 -26.98
C LEU A 279 8.88 15.97 -28.37
N LEU A 280 9.77 15.53 -29.29
CA LEU A 280 9.81 16.04 -30.67
C LEU A 280 8.67 15.50 -31.55
N SER A 281 8.01 14.42 -31.13
CA SER A 281 6.84 13.85 -31.83
C SER A 281 5.50 14.34 -31.26
N ALA A 282 5.49 15.05 -30.14
CA ALA A 282 4.27 15.64 -29.59
C ALA A 282 3.90 16.94 -30.33
N PRO A 283 2.62 17.18 -30.66
CA PRO A 283 2.19 18.53 -31.03
C PRO A 283 2.42 19.47 -29.83
N PRO A 284 2.87 20.72 -30.04
CA PRO A 284 3.08 21.65 -28.94
C PRO A 284 1.75 21.86 -28.20
N PRO A 285 1.75 21.96 -26.86
CA PRO A 285 0.53 22.26 -26.11
C PRO A 285 0.00 23.63 -26.55
N GLU A 286 -1.22 23.65 -27.10
CA GLU A 286 -1.86 24.89 -27.51
C GLU A 286 -2.15 25.75 -26.27
N SER A 287 -1.31 26.76 -26.04
CA SER A 287 -1.53 27.76 -25.01
C SER A 287 -2.82 28.53 -25.35
N THR A 288 -3.89 28.20 -24.63
CA THR A 288 -5.22 28.79 -24.82
C THR A 288 -5.18 30.28 -24.51
N GLN A 289 -5.09 31.08 -25.59
CA GLN A 289 -4.98 32.53 -25.52
C GLN A 289 -6.24 33.15 -24.90
N LEU A 290 -6.19 33.42 -23.59
CA LEU A 290 -7.18 34.25 -22.90
C LEU A 290 -7.03 35.71 -23.34
N THR A 291 -7.63 36.03 -24.49
CA THR A 291 -7.77 37.40 -24.98
C THR A 291 -8.68 38.21 -24.04
N PRO A 292 -8.22 39.36 -23.51
CA PRO A 292 -9.02 40.15 -22.56
C PRO A 292 -10.05 41.03 -23.27
N PRO A 293 -11.35 40.96 -22.92
CA PRO A 293 -12.34 41.94 -23.35
C PRO A 293 -12.49 43.05 -22.30
N SER A 294 -12.35 44.29 -22.80
CA SER A 294 -12.71 45.55 -22.16
C SER A 294 -14.07 45.58 -21.44
N HIS A 295 -14.19 46.45 -20.44
CA HIS A 295 -15.47 46.84 -19.82
C HIS A 295 -16.58 47.08 -20.85
N ASP A 296 -17.74 46.47 -20.63
CA ASP A 296 -19.02 47.07 -21.00
C ASP A 296 -20.10 46.69 -19.97
N LEU A 297 -21.02 47.60 -19.67
CA LEU A 297 -21.97 47.46 -18.56
C LEU A 297 -23.35 46.99 -19.05
N ASN A 298 -24.00 46.13 -18.26
CA ASN A 298 -25.35 45.57 -18.47
C ASN A 298 -25.50 44.43 -19.50
N ARG A 299 -24.96 43.24 -19.19
CA ARG A 299 -25.60 41.98 -19.62
C ARG A 299 -25.34 40.84 -18.64
N ALA A 300 -26.42 40.26 -18.09
CA ALA A 300 -26.31 39.13 -17.16
C ALA A 300 -26.04 37.81 -17.91
N PRO A 301 -25.07 36.98 -17.47
CA PRO A 301 -24.93 35.60 -17.92
C PRO A 301 -26.07 34.74 -17.33
N ARG A 302 -26.53 33.73 -18.08
CA ARG A 302 -27.57 32.80 -17.61
C ARG A 302 -26.94 31.54 -17.04
N VAL A 303 -27.31 31.20 -15.81
CA VAL A 303 -26.97 29.92 -15.18
C VAL A 303 -28.10 28.91 -15.44
N PRO A 304 -27.80 27.69 -15.95
CA PRO A 304 -28.73 26.56 -15.90
C PRO A 304 -28.87 26.02 -14.46
N VAL A 305 -29.91 26.52 -13.78
CA VAL A 305 -30.70 25.89 -12.70
C VAL A 305 -30.64 24.34 -12.75
N GLN A 306 -30.49 23.56 -11.67
CA GLN A 306 -30.71 23.72 -10.21
C GLN A 306 -29.49 23.16 -9.42
N ALA A 307 -28.96 23.83 -8.40
CA ALA A 307 -29.34 23.75 -6.96
C ALA A 307 -29.18 22.33 -6.35
N LEU A 308 -28.20 22.01 -5.48
CA LEU A 308 -27.65 22.60 -4.22
C LEU A 308 -28.15 21.83 -2.96
N PRO A 309 -27.37 21.78 -1.85
CA PRO A 309 -27.53 20.78 -0.77
C PRO A 309 -28.45 21.25 0.37
N MET A 310 -28.70 20.37 1.35
CA MET A 310 -28.48 20.61 2.79
C MET A 310 -28.86 19.40 3.66
N VAL A 311 -28.08 19.21 4.74
CA VAL A 311 -28.44 18.85 6.13
C VAL A 311 -29.63 17.91 6.41
N VAL A 312 -29.33 16.86 7.17
CA VAL A 312 -30.20 16.10 8.08
C VAL A 312 -29.45 16.11 9.42
N PRO A 313 -30.05 16.57 10.55
CA PRO A 313 -30.89 15.68 11.38
C PRO A 313 -32.04 16.49 12.06
N PRO A 314 -32.74 16.03 13.14
CA PRO A 314 -32.64 14.78 13.89
C PRO A 314 -34.01 14.12 14.30
N GLN A 315 -33.86 13.09 15.15
CA GLN A 315 -34.79 12.45 16.09
C GLN A 315 -35.48 11.11 15.69
N GLU A 316 -35.06 10.11 16.47
CA GLU A 316 -35.42 8.69 16.59
C GLU A 316 -36.68 8.49 17.49
N PRO A 317 -37.07 7.29 18.00
CA PRO A 317 -36.54 5.91 17.82
C PRO A 317 -37.58 4.83 17.40
N ASP A 318 -37.13 3.68 16.85
CA ASP A 318 -36.95 2.44 17.65
C ASP A 318 -36.35 1.24 16.87
N LYS A 319 -35.50 0.50 17.60
CA LYS A 319 -34.97 -0.89 17.51
C LYS A 319 -34.36 -1.56 16.23
N PRO A 320 -33.34 -2.44 16.42
CA PRO A 320 -32.40 -2.87 15.37
C PRO A 320 -32.29 -4.43 15.26
N PRO A 321 -31.24 -5.05 14.67
CA PRO A 321 -30.22 -4.53 13.73
C PRO A 321 -30.15 -5.27 12.36
N ALA A 322 -29.40 -4.64 11.45
CA ALA A 322 -28.57 -5.13 10.34
C ALA A 322 -28.58 -6.66 9.99
N ASN A 323 -28.53 -7.08 8.71
CA ASN A 323 -27.63 -6.64 7.63
C ASN A 323 -28.33 -6.81 6.23
N VAL A 324 -28.10 -6.04 5.14
CA VAL A 324 -26.90 -5.39 4.55
C VAL A 324 -25.97 -6.43 3.87
N THR A 325 -25.63 -6.40 2.57
CA THR A 325 -26.08 -5.58 1.41
C THR A 325 -25.80 -6.33 0.10
N ALA A 326 -26.29 -5.82 -1.03
CA ALA A 326 -25.68 -5.97 -2.35
C ALA A 326 -25.82 -4.62 -3.09
N THR A 327 -24.95 -4.19 -4.01
CA THR A 327 -24.80 -4.68 -5.41
C THR A 327 -23.77 -3.80 -6.18
N LEU A 328 -23.51 -4.13 -7.46
CA LEU A 328 -22.89 -3.31 -8.55
C LEU A 328 -21.34 -3.27 -8.63
N PRO A 329 -20.72 -2.92 -9.78
CA PRO A 329 -21.02 -3.35 -11.17
C PRO A 329 -19.75 -3.84 -11.95
N ILE A 330 -19.76 -3.84 -13.30
CA ILE A 330 -18.81 -4.59 -14.18
C ILE A 330 -17.88 -3.67 -15.03
N ARG A 331 -16.55 -3.90 -15.05
CA ARG A 331 -15.67 -3.88 -16.28
C ARG A 331 -14.26 -4.50 -16.04
N ASN A 332 -13.50 -4.68 -17.14
CA ASN A 332 -12.23 -5.43 -17.27
C ASN A 332 -10.92 -4.67 -16.90
N LYS A 333 -9.82 -5.45 -16.78
CA LYS A 333 -8.36 -5.18 -16.93
C LYS A 333 -7.49 -4.83 -15.68
N ALA A 334 -6.64 -5.80 -15.34
CA ALA A 334 -5.16 -5.73 -15.13
C ALA A 334 -4.51 -4.95 -13.96
N ILE A 335 -3.34 -5.45 -13.49
CA ILE A 335 -2.26 -4.79 -12.69
C ILE A 335 -2.63 -4.46 -11.21
N CYS A 336 -1.76 -4.56 -10.18
CA CYS A 336 -0.49 -5.30 -9.94
C CYS A 336 -0.15 -5.34 -8.40
N LYS A 337 0.89 -6.09 -8.01
CA LYS A 337 1.59 -6.28 -6.69
C LYS A 337 1.37 -5.18 -5.60
N GLN A 338 1.35 -5.45 -4.29
CA GLN A 338 2.45 -6.02 -3.46
C GLN A 338 2.02 -6.59 -2.07
N LYS A 339 2.80 -7.58 -1.55
CA LYS A 339 3.29 -7.87 -0.16
C LYS A 339 2.31 -7.72 1.04
N SER A 340 2.31 -8.57 2.08
CA SER A 340 3.17 -9.70 2.54
C SER A 340 2.29 -10.74 3.30
N SER A 341 2.71 -11.94 3.74
CA SER A 341 4.04 -12.49 4.04
C SER A 341 4.09 -14.03 4.01
N SER A 342 5.30 -14.59 3.88
CA SER A 342 5.75 -15.94 4.31
C SER A 342 5.22 -17.23 3.65
N HIS A 343 6.15 -18.17 3.49
CA HIS A 343 6.02 -19.61 3.17
C HIS A 343 5.37 -20.06 1.84
N LEU A 344 6.22 -20.04 0.80
CA LEU A 344 6.31 -21.20 -0.10
C LEU A 344 6.88 -22.43 0.64
N GLN A 345 6.34 -23.60 0.32
CA GLN A 345 7.17 -24.69 -0.19
C GLN A 345 6.89 -24.80 -1.70
N PRO A 346 7.89 -24.78 -2.59
CA PRO A 346 7.78 -25.50 -3.85
C PRO A 346 7.85 -27.01 -3.54
N SER A 347 7.40 -27.93 -4.39
CA SER A 347 7.78 -27.93 -5.80
C SER A 347 7.17 -29.08 -6.63
N ASN A 348 7.29 -28.92 -7.96
CA ASN A 348 7.70 -29.95 -8.94
C ASN A 348 6.65 -30.77 -9.72
N PRO A 349 6.96 -31.06 -11.02
CA PRO A 349 6.36 -30.23 -12.07
C PRO A 349 5.94 -31.10 -13.29
N GLU A 350 6.27 -30.61 -14.49
CA GLU A 350 6.10 -31.23 -15.82
C GLU A 350 4.64 -31.33 -16.31
N VAL A 351 4.32 -31.26 -17.61
CA VAL A 351 4.70 -30.41 -18.77
C VAL A 351 4.08 -31.08 -20.01
N GLN A 352 3.68 -30.28 -21.01
CA GLN A 352 3.11 -30.70 -22.30
C GLN A 352 1.85 -31.59 -22.29
N GLY A 353 0.74 -30.99 -22.75
CA GLY A 353 0.19 -31.44 -24.04
C GLY A 353 -1.30 -31.77 -24.12
N TYR A 354 -1.91 -31.20 -25.17
CA TYR A 354 -3.23 -31.54 -25.76
C TYR A 354 -4.50 -31.21 -24.97
N ILE A 355 -5.47 -30.71 -25.73
CA ILE A 355 -6.82 -30.35 -25.27
C ILE A 355 -7.66 -31.62 -25.10
N ALA A 356 -8.24 -31.80 -23.93
CA ALA A 356 -9.34 -32.73 -23.70
C ALA A 356 -10.45 -32.02 -22.91
N ASN A 357 -11.67 -32.00 -23.45
CA ASN A 357 -12.84 -31.51 -22.73
C ASN A 357 -13.11 -32.42 -21.53
N GLN A 358 -13.15 -31.86 -20.31
CA GLN A 358 -13.60 -32.58 -19.12
C GLN A 358 -14.97 -32.06 -18.68
N SER A 359 -15.86 -32.98 -18.30
CA SER A 359 -17.23 -32.70 -17.89
C SER A 359 -17.29 -32.15 -16.46
N PRO A 360 -18.40 -31.48 -16.07
CA PRO A 360 -18.55 -30.88 -14.73
C PRO A 360 -18.51 -31.88 -13.56
N GLU A 361 -18.40 -33.19 -13.81
CA GLU A 361 -18.22 -34.21 -12.78
C GLU A 361 -16.81 -34.19 -12.16
N SER A 362 -15.77 -33.86 -12.94
CA SER A 362 -14.37 -33.84 -12.47
C SER A 362 -14.11 -32.80 -11.37
N ILE A 363 -14.73 -31.62 -11.48
CA ILE A 363 -14.58 -30.52 -10.51
C ILE A 363 -15.16 -30.92 -9.14
N VAL A 364 -16.16 -31.81 -9.11
CA VAL A 364 -16.77 -32.30 -7.87
C VAL A 364 -15.84 -33.26 -7.13
N GLU A 365 -15.14 -34.15 -7.83
CA GLU A 365 -14.15 -35.04 -7.20
C GLU A 365 -12.93 -34.26 -6.66
N GLU A 366 -12.45 -33.24 -7.37
CA GLU A 366 -11.35 -32.40 -6.90
C GLU A 366 -11.72 -31.60 -5.63
N ALA A 367 -12.94 -31.05 -5.58
CA ALA A 367 -13.47 -30.38 -4.40
C ALA A 367 -13.66 -31.35 -3.21
N GLN A 368 -14.13 -32.57 -3.48
CA GLN A 368 -14.32 -33.60 -2.46
C GLN A 368 -12.98 -34.09 -1.87
N GLY A 369 -11.94 -34.22 -2.69
CA GLY A 369 -10.58 -34.56 -2.24
C GLY A 369 -9.94 -33.47 -1.38
N LYS A 370 -10.07 -32.20 -1.77
CA LYS A 370 -9.56 -31.07 -0.97
C LYS A 370 -10.26 -30.96 0.39
N LEU A 371 -11.54 -31.35 0.48
CA LEU A 371 -12.27 -31.42 1.74
C LEU A 371 -11.72 -32.52 2.67
N THR A 372 -11.42 -33.71 2.16
CA THR A 372 -10.86 -34.80 2.99
C THR A 372 -9.42 -34.54 3.43
N GLU A 373 -8.61 -33.85 2.61
CA GLU A 373 -7.27 -33.37 3.00
C GLU A 373 -7.35 -32.36 4.16
N LEU A 374 -8.35 -31.46 4.14
CA LEU A 374 -8.60 -30.50 5.20
C LEU A 374 -9.02 -31.20 6.51
N GLU A 375 -9.94 -32.17 6.45
CA GLU A 375 -10.32 -32.98 7.62
C GLU A 375 -9.13 -33.73 8.23
N GLN A 376 -8.19 -34.21 7.40
CA GLN A 376 -7.01 -34.92 7.87
C GLN A 376 -6.00 -33.97 8.54
N ARG A 377 -5.76 -32.77 7.98
CA ARG A 377 -4.96 -31.73 8.66
C ARG A 377 -5.58 -31.30 9.99
N ILE A 378 -6.90 -31.20 10.08
CA ILE A 378 -7.60 -30.87 11.33
C ILE A 378 -7.39 -31.97 12.39
N LYS A 379 -7.41 -33.26 12.00
CA LYS A 379 -7.11 -34.37 12.92
C LYS A 379 -5.66 -34.34 13.41
N GLU A 380 -4.67 -34.14 12.52
CA GLU A 380 -3.26 -34.03 12.92
C GLU A 380 -3.01 -32.81 13.83
N ALA A 381 -3.70 -31.69 13.59
CA ALA A 381 -3.62 -30.51 14.45
C ALA A 381 -4.18 -30.78 15.86
N ILE A 382 -5.30 -31.51 15.96
CA ILE A 382 -5.87 -31.95 17.24
C ILE A 382 -4.90 -32.91 17.97
N GLU A 383 -4.29 -33.85 17.26
CA GLU A 383 -3.35 -34.81 17.85
C GLU A 383 -2.06 -34.14 18.34
N LYS A 384 -1.48 -33.19 17.58
CA LYS A 384 -0.35 -32.36 18.06
C LYS A 384 -0.71 -31.53 19.29
N ASN A 385 -1.94 -31.00 19.37
CA ASN A 385 -2.37 -30.22 20.52
C ASN A 385 -2.54 -31.12 21.77
N ALA A 386 -3.03 -32.35 21.60
CA ALA A 386 -3.06 -33.35 22.68
C ALA A 386 -1.64 -33.76 23.13
N GLN A 387 -0.69 -33.88 22.21
CA GLN A 387 0.73 -34.16 22.53
C GLN A 387 1.37 -33.00 23.31
N LEU A 388 1.09 -31.74 22.96
CA LEU A 388 1.55 -30.57 23.73
C LEU A 388 0.96 -30.55 25.15
N GLN A 389 -0.35 -30.79 25.31
CA GLN A 389 -0.95 -30.92 26.64
C GLN A 389 -0.33 -32.08 27.45
N SER A 390 0.12 -33.16 26.81
CA SER A 390 0.78 -34.27 27.50
C SER A 390 2.18 -33.93 28.03
N LEU A 391 2.85 -32.92 27.46
CA LEU A 391 4.11 -32.38 27.98
C LEU A 391 3.88 -31.49 29.21
N GLU A 392 2.88 -30.62 29.18
CA GLU A 392 2.53 -29.76 30.33
C GLU A 392 2.05 -30.59 31.54
N LEU A 393 1.32 -31.69 31.30
CA LEU A 393 0.79 -32.56 32.36
C LEU A 393 1.88 -33.27 33.19
N ALA A 394 3.14 -33.23 32.76
CA ALA A 394 4.25 -33.84 33.48
C ALA A 394 4.75 -33.02 34.69
N HIS A 395 4.28 -31.77 34.87
CA HIS A 395 4.90 -30.83 35.81
C HIS A 395 3.97 -30.27 36.93
N ALA A 396 2.72 -30.71 37.01
CA ALA A 396 1.75 -30.24 38.01
C ALA A 396 0.79 -31.36 38.50
N ASP A 397 1.30 -32.26 39.34
CA ASP A 397 0.49 -33.32 39.96
C ASP A 397 -0.32 -32.79 41.18
N GLN A 398 -1.30 -33.59 41.62
CA GLN A 398 -1.94 -33.52 42.93
C GLN A 398 -3.08 -32.50 43.19
N LEU A 399 -3.94 -32.16 42.22
CA LEU A 399 -5.32 -31.74 42.57
C LEU A 399 -6.42 -32.03 41.52
N THR A 400 -7.62 -32.37 42.02
CA THR A 400 -8.93 -32.35 41.29
C THR A 400 -9.10 -33.20 40.01
N LYS A 401 -8.83 -34.51 40.08
CA LYS A 401 -9.17 -35.45 38.98
C LYS A 401 -10.68 -35.45 38.62
N GLU A 402 -11.55 -35.43 39.63
CA GLU A 402 -13.02 -35.40 39.47
C GLU A 402 -13.52 -34.09 38.80
N LYS A 403 -12.90 -32.94 39.12
CA LYS A 403 -13.32 -31.64 38.57
C LYS A 403 -12.93 -31.49 37.10
N ILE A 404 -11.84 -32.12 36.68
CA ILE A 404 -11.45 -32.23 35.27
C ILE A 404 -12.47 -33.07 34.50
N GLU A 405 -12.97 -34.16 35.10
CA GLU A 405 -13.97 -35.04 34.48
C GLU A 405 -15.34 -34.35 34.32
N GLU A 406 -15.77 -33.57 35.32
CA GLU A 406 -16.97 -32.72 35.26
C GLU A 406 -16.84 -31.57 34.23
N LEU A 407 -15.67 -30.93 34.16
CA LEU A 407 -15.38 -29.89 33.14
C LEU A 407 -15.35 -30.47 31.73
N ASN A 408 -14.73 -31.65 31.53
CA ASN A 408 -14.68 -32.31 30.23
C ASN A 408 -16.07 -32.69 29.73
N LYS A 409 -16.92 -33.28 30.58
CA LYS A 409 -18.32 -33.55 30.23
C LYS A 409 -19.08 -32.28 29.85
N THR A 410 -18.90 -31.20 30.61
CA THR A 410 -19.50 -29.89 30.32
C THR A 410 -19.02 -29.33 28.97
N ARG A 411 -17.74 -29.52 28.64
CA ARG A 411 -17.12 -29.13 27.36
C ARG A 411 -17.66 -29.96 26.19
N GLU A 412 -17.85 -31.27 26.35
CA GLU A 412 -18.48 -32.11 25.33
C GLU A 412 -19.93 -31.69 25.06
N GLU A 413 -20.71 -31.40 26.10
CA GLU A 413 -22.07 -30.88 25.94
C GLU A 413 -22.11 -29.53 25.20
N GLN A 414 -21.11 -28.65 25.41
CA GLN A 414 -20.98 -27.40 24.65
C GLN A 414 -20.57 -27.65 23.19
N ILE A 415 -19.64 -28.58 22.92
CA ILE A 415 -19.22 -28.95 21.57
C ILE A 415 -20.41 -29.51 20.77
N GLN A 416 -21.19 -30.43 21.36
CA GLN A 416 -22.38 -30.99 20.73
C GLN A 416 -23.45 -29.91 20.45
N LYS A 417 -23.66 -28.96 21.37
CA LYS A 417 -24.55 -27.80 21.15
C LYS A 417 -24.05 -26.92 19.99
N LYS A 418 -22.75 -26.58 19.96
CA LYS A 418 -22.15 -25.76 18.90
C LYS A 418 -22.20 -26.44 17.52
N GLN A 419 -21.96 -27.74 17.47
CA GLN A 419 -22.03 -28.53 16.23
C GLN A 419 -23.46 -28.61 15.68
N LYS A 420 -24.47 -28.78 16.55
CA LYS A 420 -25.89 -28.76 16.16
C LYS A 420 -26.36 -27.37 15.67
N ILE A 421 -25.83 -26.30 16.26
CA ILE A 421 -26.07 -24.92 15.79
C ILE A 421 -25.47 -24.72 14.38
N LEU A 422 -24.29 -25.29 14.12
CA LEU A 422 -23.64 -25.22 12.81
C LEU A 422 -24.42 -25.97 11.70
N GLU A 423 -24.99 -27.15 12.01
CA GLU A 423 -25.84 -27.90 11.08
C GLU A 423 -27.12 -27.12 10.68
N GLU A 424 -27.80 -26.48 11.64
CA GLU A 424 -28.97 -25.65 11.35
C GLU A 424 -28.58 -24.36 10.61
N LEU A 425 -27.41 -23.75 10.88
CA LEU A 425 -26.88 -22.63 10.09
C LEU A 425 -26.65 -23.01 8.63
N GLN A 426 -25.96 -24.13 8.34
CA GLN A 426 -25.74 -24.64 6.98
C GLN A 426 -27.04 -25.04 6.26
N LYS A 427 -28.13 -25.26 7.00
CA LYS A 427 -29.47 -25.56 6.48
C LYS A 427 -30.23 -24.27 6.15
N VAL A 428 -30.17 -23.26 7.01
CA VAL A 428 -30.69 -21.90 6.76
C VAL A 428 -29.97 -21.25 5.57
N GLU A 429 -28.65 -21.39 5.47
CA GLU A 429 -27.86 -20.86 4.35
C GLU A 429 -28.32 -21.44 3.01
N ARG A 430 -28.48 -22.77 2.92
CA ARG A 430 -29.00 -23.44 1.71
C ARG A 430 -30.44 -23.01 1.37
N GLU A 431 -31.30 -22.80 2.36
CA GLU A 431 -32.65 -22.29 2.13
C GLU A 431 -32.63 -20.83 1.63
N LEU A 432 -31.72 -20.01 2.14
CA LEU A 432 -31.52 -18.62 1.70
C LEU A 432 -30.98 -18.56 0.27
N GLN A 433 -29.94 -19.34 -0.07
CA GLN A 433 -29.44 -19.46 -1.45
C GLN A 433 -30.54 -19.89 -2.42
N LEU A 434 -31.38 -20.86 -2.04
CA LEU A 434 -32.48 -21.35 -2.87
C LEU A 434 -33.58 -20.30 -3.07
N LYS A 435 -33.91 -19.50 -2.04
CA LYS A 435 -34.81 -18.34 -2.15
C LYS A 435 -34.24 -17.25 -3.05
N THR A 436 -32.96 -16.91 -2.89
CA THR A 436 -32.26 -15.93 -3.75
C THR A 436 -32.26 -16.38 -5.22
N GLN A 437 -32.00 -17.66 -5.50
CA GLN A 437 -32.08 -18.21 -6.86
C GLN A 437 -33.51 -18.14 -7.43
N GLN A 438 -34.53 -18.45 -6.63
CA GLN A 438 -35.94 -18.31 -7.04
C GLN A 438 -36.30 -16.84 -7.32
N GLN A 439 -35.78 -15.90 -6.54
CA GLN A 439 -36.04 -14.46 -6.70
C GLN A 439 -35.37 -13.89 -7.96
N LEU A 440 -34.10 -14.25 -8.24
CA LEU A 440 -33.46 -13.95 -9.54
C LEU A 440 -34.25 -14.55 -10.70
N LYS A 441 -34.69 -15.81 -10.58
CA LYS A 441 -35.48 -16.49 -11.63
C LYS A 441 -36.83 -15.80 -11.88
N LYS A 442 -37.48 -15.30 -10.82
CA LYS A 442 -38.69 -14.47 -10.93
C LYS A 442 -38.40 -13.16 -11.66
N GLN A 443 -37.39 -12.39 -11.22
CA GLN A 443 -37.01 -11.12 -11.86
C GLN A 443 -36.65 -11.32 -13.35
N TYR A 444 -35.92 -12.38 -13.69
CA TYR A 444 -35.60 -12.71 -15.08
C TYR A 444 -36.84 -12.99 -15.93
N LEU A 445 -37.82 -13.74 -15.40
CA LEU A 445 -39.10 -13.99 -16.08
C LEU A 445 -39.93 -12.71 -16.21
N GLU A 446 -39.90 -11.83 -15.21
CA GLU A 446 -40.63 -10.57 -15.17
C GLU A 446 -40.06 -9.55 -16.18
N VAL A 447 -38.73 -9.37 -16.21
CA VAL A 447 -38.03 -8.58 -17.24
C VAL A 447 -38.25 -9.16 -18.64
N LYS A 448 -38.26 -10.50 -18.79
CA LYS A 448 -38.57 -11.15 -20.08
C LYS A 448 -40.01 -10.88 -20.53
N ALA A 449 -40.97 -10.89 -19.61
CA ALA A 449 -42.37 -10.57 -19.91
C ALA A 449 -42.53 -9.09 -20.32
N GLN A 450 -41.93 -8.16 -19.58
CA GLN A 450 -41.91 -6.73 -19.91
C GLN A 450 -41.31 -6.49 -21.31
N ARG A 451 -40.20 -7.18 -21.66
CA ARG A 451 -39.56 -7.05 -22.98
C ARG A 451 -40.46 -7.54 -24.12
N ILE A 452 -41.20 -8.63 -23.92
CA ILE A 452 -42.20 -9.12 -24.89
C ILE A 452 -43.37 -8.14 -25.02
N GLN A 453 -43.82 -7.54 -23.92
CA GLN A 453 -44.94 -6.60 -23.92
C GLN A 453 -44.57 -5.26 -24.60
N LEU A 454 -43.32 -4.81 -24.45
CA LEU A 454 -42.77 -3.66 -25.19
C LEU A 454 -42.72 -3.94 -26.71
N GLN A 455 -42.33 -5.16 -27.09
CA GLN A 455 -42.26 -5.60 -28.48
C GLN A 455 -43.67 -5.67 -29.13
N GLN A 456 -44.69 -6.07 -28.37
CA GLN A 456 -46.09 -6.03 -28.82
C GLN A 456 -46.62 -4.59 -28.95
N GLN A 457 -46.23 -3.66 -28.06
CA GLN A 457 -46.58 -2.24 -28.23
C GLN A 457 -45.97 -1.65 -29.51
N GLN A 458 -44.72 -1.99 -29.86
CA GLN A 458 -44.10 -1.54 -31.12
C GLN A 458 -44.84 -2.04 -32.37
N GLN A 459 -45.41 -3.25 -32.34
CA GLN A 459 -46.23 -3.77 -33.44
C GLN A 459 -47.60 -3.06 -33.57
N SER A 460 -48.18 -2.60 -32.46
CA SER A 460 -49.43 -1.83 -32.46
C SER A 460 -49.33 -0.51 -33.24
N CYS A 461 -48.17 0.16 -33.17
CA CYS A 461 -47.98 1.49 -33.75
C CYS A 461 -47.85 1.54 -35.28
N GLN A 462 -47.85 0.40 -36.00
CA GLN A 462 -47.67 0.37 -37.45
C GLN A 462 -48.96 0.65 -38.26
N HIS A 463 -50.12 0.77 -37.62
CA HIS A 463 -51.42 0.68 -38.31
C HIS A 463 -52.13 2.01 -38.63
N LEU A 464 -51.41 3.09 -39.01
CA LEU A 464 -52.05 4.42 -39.24
C LEU A 464 -51.51 5.29 -40.41
N GLY A 465 -51.12 4.66 -41.52
CA GLY A 465 -51.04 5.28 -42.87
C GLY A 465 -49.86 6.24 -43.15
N LEU A 466 -49.58 6.66 -44.39
CA LEU A 466 -50.10 6.23 -45.71
C LEU A 466 -49.09 6.64 -46.82
N LEU A 467 -49.24 6.10 -48.04
CA LEU A 467 -48.56 6.41 -49.32
C LEU A 467 -47.25 5.65 -49.63
N THR A 468 -47.41 4.65 -50.50
CA THR A 468 -46.43 4.05 -51.44
C THR A 468 -46.54 4.80 -52.80
N PRO A 469 -45.95 4.37 -53.94
CA PRO A 469 -45.00 3.26 -54.21
C PRO A 469 -43.79 3.62 -55.11
N VAL A 470 -42.81 2.71 -55.18
CA VAL A 470 -42.31 2.13 -56.45
C VAL A 470 -42.07 0.63 -56.18
N GLU A 471 -42.47 -0.22 -57.12
CA GLU A 471 -42.46 -1.69 -57.00
C GLU A 471 -41.41 -2.35 -57.91
N ILE A 472 -41.26 -3.68 -57.72
CA ILE A 472 -40.71 -4.78 -58.54
C ILE A 472 -40.11 -5.75 -57.50
N GLU A 473 -40.84 -6.76 -57.01
CA GLU A 473 -41.21 -8.04 -57.69
C GLU A 473 -39.97 -8.89 -58.04
N ASP A 474 -39.91 -10.20 -57.81
CA ASP A 474 -40.96 -11.24 -57.64
C ASP A 474 -40.99 -11.83 -56.19
N GLN A 475 -42.10 -12.33 -55.62
CA GLN A 475 -43.04 -13.41 -56.03
C GLN A 475 -42.38 -14.83 -55.98
N LEU A 476 -42.97 -15.92 -55.44
CA LEU A 476 -44.31 -16.24 -54.89
C LEU A 476 -44.24 -17.46 -53.92
N THR A 477 -45.09 -17.46 -52.88
CA THR A 477 -45.96 -18.53 -52.26
C THR A 477 -45.63 -20.06 -52.33
N GLU A 478 -46.28 -20.98 -51.59
CA GLU A 478 -47.43 -20.92 -50.66
C GLU A 478 -47.38 -21.99 -49.53
N GLU A 479 -48.42 -21.95 -48.68
CA GLU A 479 -49.01 -23.01 -47.84
C GLU A 479 -48.54 -24.48 -48.06
N ASP A 480 -48.28 -25.21 -46.95
CA ASP A 480 -49.38 -26.00 -46.36
C ASP A 480 -49.15 -26.41 -44.88
N TYR A 481 -50.21 -26.93 -44.27
CA TYR A 481 -50.47 -27.06 -42.85
C TYR A 481 -49.93 -28.33 -42.15
N ALA A 482 -49.54 -28.13 -40.88
CA ALA A 482 -49.85 -28.97 -39.70
C ALA A 482 -49.20 -30.35 -39.47
N ARG A 483 -48.50 -30.41 -38.31
CA ARG A 483 -48.46 -31.51 -37.31
C ARG A 483 -47.96 -32.92 -37.71
N ILE A 484 -46.83 -33.31 -37.11
CA ILE A 484 -46.70 -34.45 -36.15
C ILE A 484 -45.30 -34.30 -35.50
N ARG A 485 -45.17 -34.04 -34.19
CA ARG A 485 -45.25 -34.93 -33.00
C ARG A 485 -44.03 -35.87 -32.83
N GLN A 486 -43.15 -35.48 -31.90
CA GLN A 486 -42.27 -36.30 -31.03
C GLN A 486 -40.93 -36.89 -31.54
N VAL A 487 -39.98 -36.90 -30.59
CA VAL A 487 -38.69 -37.63 -30.43
C VAL A 487 -37.44 -37.12 -31.16
N ASP A 488 -36.41 -36.88 -30.34
CA ASP A 488 -34.95 -36.82 -30.57
C ASP A 488 -34.40 -38.03 -31.40
N PRO A 489 -33.16 -38.05 -31.97
CA PRO A 489 -31.93 -37.48 -31.36
C PRO A 489 -30.78 -36.94 -32.26
N TYR A 490 -29.85 -36.22 -31.60
CA TYR A 490 -28.38 -36.11 -31.81
C TYR A 490 -27.77 -36.25 -33.25
N LEU A 491 -27.08 -35.21 -33.74
CA LEU A 491 -25.59 -35.14 -33.87
C LEU A 491 -25.07 -33.90 -34.67
N LEU A 492 -24.03 -33.25 -34.11
CA LEU A 492 -22.84 -32.59 -34.73
C LEU A 492 -22.90 -31.57 -35.90
N THR A 493 -21.96 -30.61 -35.83
CA THR A 493 -21.20 -29.90 -36.92
C THR A 493 -21.95 -28.96 -37.88
N ASP A 494 -21.39 -27.82 -38.34
CA ASP A 494 -20.17 -27.08 -37.93
C ASP A 494 -20.25 -25.57 -38.31
N GLU A 495 -19.14 -24.84 -38.10
CA GLU A 495 -18.76 -23.47 -38.53
C GLU A 495 -19.65 -22.68 -39.54
N ALA A 496 -19.85 -21.37 -39.27
CA ALA A 496 -19.16 -20.28 -39.99
C ALA A 496 -19.64 -18.84 -39.62
N MET A 497 -18.70 -17.88 -39.61
CA MET A 497 -18.91 -16.42 -39.56
C MET A 497 -19.02 -15.83 -40.99
N PRO A 498 -19.63 -14.63 -41.26
CA PRO A 498 -18.97 -13.32 -40.97
C PRO A 498 -19.84 -12.02 -40.86
N ALA A 499 -19.14 -10.90 -40.54
CA ALA A 499 -19.32 -9.51 -41.07
C ALA A 499 -20.54 -8.62 -40.68
N VAL A 500 -20.50 -7.26 -40.61
CA VAL A 500 -19.53 -6.22 -40.10
C VAL A 500 -20.34 -4.94 -39.67
N ASN A 501 -19.68 -3.93 -39.05
CA ASN A 501 -19.96 -2.47 -39.05
C ASN A 501 -20.87 -1.75 -38.00
N GLN A 502 -20.21 -1.23 -36.96
CA GLN A 502 -20.11 0.16 -36.43
C GLN A 502 -21.23 1.26 -36.52
N MET A 503 -21.21 2.09 -35.45
CA MET A 503 -21.58 3.55 -35.30
C MET A 503 -23.06 4.02 -35.16
N GLY A 504 -23.28 4.98 -34.23
CA GLY A 504 -24.50 5.82 -34.10
C GLY A 504 -24.80 6.37 -32.68
N PHE A 505 -25.08 7.67 -32.51
CA PHE A 505 -25.24 8.38 -31.21
C PHE A 505 -26.67 8.89 -30.90
N ALA A 506 -27.16 8.69 -29.65
CA ALA A 506 -28.08 9.56 -28.87
C ALA A 506 -29.44 10.01 -29.53
N PRO A 507 -30.21 11.05 -29.08
CA PRO A 507 -30.31 11.79 -27.79
C PRO A 507 -31.80 12.08 -27.31
N ILE A 508 -31.99 13.05 -26.37
CA ILE A 508 -33.16 13.96 -26.16
C ILE A 508 -34.20 13.68 -25.01
N GLN A 509 -34.73 14.78 -24.44
CA GLN A 509 -35.61 15.04 -23.27
C GLN A 509 -37.03 15.52 -23.70
N PRO A 510 -38.08 15.68 -22.84
CA PRO A 510 -38.73 17.03 -22.71
C PRO A 510 -39.63 17.39 -21.47
N LEU A 511 -39.65 18.70 -21.14
CA LEU A 511 -40.72 19.65 -20.69
C LEU A 511 -41.94 19.31 -19.75
N ALA A 512 -41.89 19.83 -18.51
CA ALA A 512 -42.60 21.02 -17.93
C ALA A 512 -44.15 21.30 -17.91
N MET A 513 -44.65 21.62 -16.68
CA MET A 513 -45.68 22.66 -16.27
C MET A 513 -47.19 22.45 -16.58
N PRO A 514 -48.19 23.23 -15.99
CA PRO A 514 -48.12 24.48 -15.17
C PRO A 514 -49.05 24.64 -13.91
N GLN A 515 -48.96 25.81 -13.22
CA GLN A 515 -49.98 26.51 -12.37
C GLN A 515 -50.40 25.93 -10.99
N ALA A 516 -50.82 26.69 -9.95
CA ALA A 516 -50.97 28.15 -9.70
C ALA A 516 -50.92 28.56 -8.19
N LEU A 517 -50.90 29.88 -7.92
CA LEU A 517 -50.95 30.62 -6.62
C LEU A 517 -52.40 31.00 -6.19
N PRO A 518 -52.70 31.76 -5.08
CA PRO A 518 -51.94 32.14 -3.85
C PRO A 518 -52.77 31.97 -2.52
N LEU A 519 -52.24 32.38 -1.34
CA LEU A 519 -52.80 33.47 -0.47
C LEU A 519 -52.23 33.59 0.98
N SER A 520 -51.82 34.82 1.36
CA SER A 520 -51.88 35.50 2.70
C SER A 520 -51.31 34.86 4.00
N ALA A 521 -50.84 35.61 5.02
CA ALA A 521 -50.35 37.01 5.15
C ALA A 521 -49.81 37.28 6.59
N SER A 522 -49.02 38.36 6.78
CA SER A 522 -48.75 39.06 8.07
C SER A 522 -47.88 38.34 9.14
N SER A 523 -47.11 39.00 10.04
CA SER A 523 -46.69 40.43 10.15
C SER A 523 -45.49 40.62 11.11
N LEU A 524 -44.71 41.70 10.87
CA LEU A 524 -43.57 42.27 11.64
C LEU A 524 -44.05 43.20 12.81
N PRO A 525 -43.19 43.95 13.56
CA PRO A 525 -41.86 43.75 14.23
C PRO A 525 -41.91 44.32 15.71
N PRO A 526 -41.01 45.18 16.30
CA PRO A 526 -39.54 45.44 16.19
C PRO A 526 -38.73 45.67 17.52
N GLY A 527 -37.38 45.63 17.42
CA GLY A 527 -36.45 46.59 18.09
C GLY A 527 -35.84 46.21 19.46
N SER A 528 -34.89 46.98 20.05
CA SER A 528 -33.93 47.98 19.50
C SER A 528 -32.89 48.45 20.57
N MET A 529 -31.75 49.00 20.11
CA MET A 529 -30.77 49.89 20.78
C MET A 529 -29.68 49.38 21.75
N ALA A 530 -28.49 49.96 21.51
CA ALA A 530 -27.46 50.48 22.45
C ALA A 530 -26.37 49.56 23.04
N ASN A 531 -25.22 50.08 23.55
CA ASN A 531 -24.26 51.12 23.08
C ASN A 531 -23.14 51.26 24.15
N LEU A 532 -21.92 51.71 23.78
CA LEU A 532 -20.85 52.23 24.67
C LEU A 532 -20.22 51.20 25.67
N SER A 533 -18.98 51.33 26.18
CA SER A 533 -17.90 52.30 25.97
C SER A 533 -16.53 51.77 26.49
N GLU A 534 -15.41 52.15 25.84
CA GLU A 534 -14.13 52.60 26.47
C GLU A 534 -13.28 51.61 27.34
N LEU A 535 -11.95 51.74 27.55
CA LEU A 535 -10.86 52.59 27.01
C LEU A 535 -9.47 52.00 27.37
N GLN A 536 -8.45 52.19 26.51
CA GLN A 536 -6.99 52.28 26.84
C GLN A 536 -6.32 51.05 27.52
N SER A 537 -4.98 50.88 27.59
CA SER A 537 -3.77 51.52 27.01
C SER A 537 -2.62 50.47 27.07
N VAL A 538 -1.91 50.12 25.99
CA VAL A 538 -0.75 50.82 25.40
C VAL A 538 0.55 50.78 26.26
N ILE A 539 1.67 50.37 25.61
CA ILE A 539 3.11 50.45 25.98
C ILE A 539 3.82 49.24 26.66
N VAL A 540 4.65 48.55 25.84
CA VAL A 540 6.06 48.08 26.02
C VAL A 540 6.57 47.59 27.39
N GLY A 541 7.18 46.38 27.42
CA GLY A 541 7.93 45.89 28.59
C GLY A 541 8.66 44.53 28.49
N GLN A 542 9.60 44.35 27.56
CA GLN A 542 10.65 43.29 27.62
C GLN A 542 11.81 43.74 28.57
N PRO A 543 12.86 42.93 28.89
CA PRO A 543 13.07 41.46 28.76
C PRO A 543 13.76 40.80 30.01
N VAL A 544 14.36 39.61 29.83
CA VAL A 544 15.55 39.03 30.53
C VAL A 544 15.38 37.98 31.66
N LEU A 545 15.92 36.78 31.34
CA LEU A 545 16.58 35.73 32.15
C LEU A 545 16.65 35.83 33.69
N GLY A 546 16.44 34.67 34.32
CA GLY A 546 16.93 34.36 35.68
C GLY A 546 17.09 32.85 35.91
N GLN A 547 18.32 32.31 35.77
CA GLN A 547 18.64 30.96 36.24
C GLN A 547 18.93 30.94 37.75
N ALA A 548 18.65 29.79 38.37
CA ALA A 548 19.59 28.96 39.15
C ALA A 548 19.11 28.54 40.56
N GLN A 549 19.86 27.59 41.14
CA GLN A 549 19.94 27.24 42.58
C GLN A 549 18.76 26.42 43.16
N LEU A 550 18.93 25.55 44.17
CA LEU A 550 20.14 25.11 44.93
C LEU A 550 19.90 23.74 45.62
N THR A 551 20.98 23.11 46.12
CA THR A 551 21.04 21.99 47.12
C THR A 551 20.34 20.65 46.79
N GLY A 552 20.88 19.47 47.09
CA GLY A 552 22.22 19.11 47.58
C GLY A 552 22.33 18.79 49.08
N LEU A 553 22.18 17.51 49.43
CA LEU A 553 22.67 16.86 50.67
C LEU A 553 23.07 15.40 50.36
N GLY A 554 23.92 14.78 51.18
CA GLY A 554 24.42 13.41 50.97
C GLY A 554 25.22 12.87 52.16
N GLN A 555 26.11 11.90 51.89
CA GLN A 555 26.89 11.05 52.84
C GLN A 555 26.11 9.81 53.38
N GLY A 556 26.72 8.61 53.53
CA GLY A 556 27.97 8.14 52.91
C GLY A 556 28.74 6.97 53.59
N ILE A 557 29.23 6.04 52.74
CA ILE A 557 30.52 5.30 52.79
C ILE A 557 30.69 4.14 53.84
N LEU A 558 31.48 3.12 53.42
CA LEU A 558 32.10 1.97 54.16
C LEU A 558 31.26 0.69 54.32
N ALA A 559 31.79 -0.55 54.25
CA ALA A 559 33.03 -1.14 53.68
C ALA A 559 32.85 -2.68 53.63
N ASP A 560 33.04 -3.38 52.51
CA ASP A 560 34.27 -4.06 52.02
C ASP A 560 34.49 -5.51 52.55
N ALA A 561 35.33 -6.29 51.84
CA ALA A 561 35.83 -7.67 52.07
C ALA A 561 35.13 -8.85 51.33
N GLN A 562 35.76 -9.26 50.22
CA GLN A 562 36.22 -10.63 49.85
C GLN A 562 35.26 -11.85 49.99
N GLN A 563 35.23 -12.83 49.08
CA GLN A 563 36.29 -13.33 48.19
C GLN A 563 35.68 -14.09 46.98
N GLY A 564 36.35 -14.17 45.83
CA GLY A 564 35.85 -14.92 44.66
C GLY A 564 36.91 -15.29 43.62
N LEU A 565 36.77 -16.50 43.06
CA LEU A 565 37.43 -17.14 41.90
C LEU A 565 36.59 -18.40 41.59
N MET A 566 36.28 -18.86 40.37
CA MET A 566 36.51 -18.42 38.96
C MET A 566 35.37 -19.07 38.11
N VAL A 567 35.24 -19.04 36.77
CA VAL A 567 36.15 -18.70 35.66
C VAL A 567 35.65 -17.46 34.90
N ALA A 568 35.07 -17.58 33.69
CA ALA A 568 34.69 -16.45 32.83
C ALA A 568 33.64 -16.76 31.75
N SER A 569 32.97 -15.69 31.30
CA SER A 569 32.20 -15.47 30.06
C SER A 569 32.10 -13.93 29.88
N PRO A 570 31.40 -13.35 28.87
CA PRO A 570 31.23 -13.68 27.45
C PRO A 570 31.77 -12.53 26.53
N ALA A 571 31.49 -12.55 25.22
CA ALA A 571 31.53 -11.34 24.36
C ALA A 571 30.72 -11.51 23.05
N GLN A 572 30.18 -10.40 22.53
CA GLN A 572 29.55 -10.27 21.19
C GLN A 572 29.94 -8.91 20.55
N THR A 573 29.68 -8.78 19.25
CA THR A 573 29.63 -7.55 18.42
C THR A 573 30.89 -6.69 18.19
N LEU A 574 31.22 -6.51 16.89
CA LEU A 574 31.62 -5.28 16.17
C LEU A 574 32.65 -4.34 16.84
N ASN A 575 33.84 -4.11 16.26
CA ASN A 575 34.02 -3.32 15.03
C ASN A 575 35.44 -3.49 14.45
N ASP A 576 35.72 -2.95 13.25
CA ASP A 576 36.87 -2.05 13.03
C ASP A 576 36.85 -1.39 11.63
N THR A 577 36.77 -0.06 11.60
CA THR A 577 36.97 0.79 10.41
C THR A 577 37.55 2.14 10.84
N LEU A 578 38.85 2.23 11.11
CA LEU A 578 39.59 3.50 11.24
C LEU A 578 41.11 3.25 11.38
N ASP A 579 41.87 3.29 10.28
CA ASP A 579 43.36 3.29 10.34
C ASP A 579 44.03 4.09 9.20
N ASP A 580 43.29 5.03 8.57
CA ASP A 580 43.72 5.80 7.37
C ASP A 580 44.02 7.29 7.62
N ILE A 581 43.83 7.82 8.85
CA ILE A 581 44.03 9.26 9.15
C ILE A 581 44.88 9.51 10.40
N MET A 582 46.13 9.02 10.42
CA MET A 582 47.18 9.65 11.26
C MET A 582 48.64 9.47 10.79
N ALA A 583 48.90 9.32 9.48
CA ALA A 583 50.25 9.14 8.93
C ALA A 583 50.67 10.26 7.94
N ALA A 584 50.98 11.46 8.45
CA ALA A 584 51.49 12.58 7.65
C ALA A 584 52.84 13.13 8.17
N VAL A 585 53.66 13.64 7.23
CA VAL A 585 54.87 14.46 7.46
C VAL A 585 56.14 13.75 7.97
N SER A 586 56.87 13.04 7.08
CA SER A 586 58.29 13.33 6.71
C SER A 586 59.07 12.10 6.19
N GLY A 587 59.76 12.19 5.02
CA GLY A 587 60.73 11.15 4.61
C GLY A 587 61.21 11.08 3.14
N ARG A 588 62.02 12.05 2.68
CA ARG A 588 62.88 12.04 1.45
C ARG A 588 63.39 10.65 0.97
N ALA A 589 63.65 10.35 -0.32
CA ALA A 589 63.68 11.12 -1.59
C ALA A 589 63.96 10.21 -2.83
N SER A 590 63.85 10.77 -4.06
CA SER A 590 64.36 10.23 -5.36
C SER A 590 63.62 8.99 -5.93
N ALA A 591 63.52 8.68 -7.25
CA ALA A 591 63.85 9.33 -8.54
C ALA A 591 63.30 8.41 -9.69
N VAL A 592 63.00 8.78 -10.95
CA VAL A 592 62.86 10.05 -11.74
C VAL A 592 62.14 9.71 -13.08
N SER A 593 61.85 10.70 -13.95
CA SER A 593 61.36 10.59 -15.37
C SER A 593 59.93 10.06 -15.60
N ASN A 594 59.11 10.54 -16.55
CA ASN A 594 59.23 11.66 -17.52
C ASN A 594 57.84 12.29 -17.80
N THR A 595 57.80 13.58 -18.16
CA THR A 595 56.68 14.21 -18.90
C THR A 595 57.17 14.64 -20.30
N PRO A 596 56.28 15.08 -21.21
CA PRO A 596 56.08 16.55 -21.28
C PRO A 596 54.67 17.03 -21.75
N THR A 597 54.16 18.07 -21.06
CA THR A 597 53.64 19.37 -21.61
C THR A 597 52.58 19.43 -22.74
N HIS A 598 51.67 20.41 -22.90
CA HIS A 598 51.34 21.72 -22.26
C HIS A 598 49.78 21.82 -22.15
N SER A 599 49.09 22.84 -21.62
CA SER A 599 49.43 24.20 -21.14
C SER A 599 48.43 24.69 -20.06
N MET A 600 48.66 25.87 -19.46
CA MET A 600 47.85 26.41 -18.34
C MET A 600 47.20 27.78 -18.62
N ALA A 601 46.04 28.03 -18.00
CA ALA A 601 45.63 29.29 -17.34
C ALA A 601 44.41 28.99 -16.43
N THR A 602 44.46 29.05 -15.09
CA THR A 602 44.52 30.22 -14.19
C THR A 602 43.38 31.23 -14.42
N CYS A 603 42.28 31.23 -13.66
CA CYS A 603 42.09 31.72 -12.26
C CYS A 603 41.56 33.17 -12.19
N VAL A 604 40.64 33.43 -11.25
CA VAL A 604 40.42 34.65 -10.41
C VAL A 604 38.94 34.74 -10.00
N SER A 605 38.66 35.37 -8.86
CA SER A 605 37.41 35.25 -8.08
C SER A 605 36.60 36.55 -7.96
N GLN A 606 35.41 36.43 -7.36
CA GLN A 606 34.63 37.44 -6.62
C GLN A 606 33.66 38.38 -7.40
N PRO A 607 32.62 38.93 -6.71
CA PRO A 607 31.30 39.14 -7.32
C PRO A 607 30.82 40.61 -7.39
N GLN A 608 29.77 40.87 -8.17
CA GLN A 608 28.93 42.07 -8.04
C GLN A 608 27.44 41.82 -8.34
N THR A 609 26.58 42.44 -7.53
CA THR A 609 25.20 42.86 -7.85
C THR A 609 25.24 44.38 -8.11
N PRO A 610 24.35 45.01 -8.94
CA PRO A 610 22.90 45.07 -8.67
C PRO A 610 21.97 45.00 -9.92
N ALA A 611 20.66 45.07 -9.68
CA ALA A 611 19.58 45.19 -10.67
C ALA A 611 19.15 46.67 -10.85
N PRO A 612 18.03 47.04 -11.52
CA PRO A 612 17.14 46.29 -12.44
C PRO A 612 16.82 47.03 -13.77
N SER A 613 16.28 46.34 -14.79
CA SER A 613 15.30 46.86 -15.78
C SER A 613 14.79 45.77 -16.73
N PRO A 614 13.63 45.94 -17.41
CA PRO A 614 12.84 44.81 -17.92
C PRO A 614 12.61 44.76 -19.45
N ILE A 615 11.87 43.73 -19.88
CA ILE A 615 11.26 43.50 -21.21
C ILE A 615 12.23 43.13 -22.35
N ILE A 616 12.30 41.83 -22.65
CA ILE A 616 11.79 41.20 -23.90
C ILE A 616 11.79 39.69 -23.65
N SER A 617 10.67 39.02 -23.89
CA SER A 617 10.62 37.56 -23.84
C SER A 617 11.22 36.96 -25.12
N PRO A 618 12.27 36.14 -25.06
CA PRO A 618 12.34 35.01 -25.96
C PRO A 618 11.23 34.02 -25.57
N SER A 619 10.64 33.31 -26.53
CA SER A 619 10.02 32.03 -26.19
C SER A 619 11.15 31.11 -25.77
N THR A 620 11.27 30.83 -24.47
CA THR A 620 12.33 29.95 -23.95
C THR A 620 12.18 28.58 -24.59
N LEU A 621 13.11 28.22 -25.47
CA LEU A 621 13.26 26.84 -25.92
C LEU A 621 13.50 26.01 -24.67
N LEU A 622 12.57 25.08 -24.38
CA LEU A 622 12.70 24.17 -23.25
C LEU A 622 14.07 23.46 -23.36
N PRO A 623 14.81 23.32 -22.24
CA PRO A 623 16.08 22.60 -22.26
C PRO A 623 15.86 21.17 -22.77
N VAL A 624 16.40 20.87 -23.96
CA VAL A 624 16.44 19.50 -24.49
C VAL A 624 17.71 18.86 -23.96
N TYR A 625 17.54 17.97 -23.00
CA TYR A 625 18.64 17.24 -22.37
C TYR A 625 19.18 16.15 -23.32
N PRO A 626 20.43 15.67 -23.14
CA PRO A 626 20.94 14.54 -23.91
C PRO A 626 20.12 13.26 -23.63
N ALA A 627 20.26 12.28 -24.52
CA ALA A 627 19.66 10.95 -24.32
C ALA A 627 20.19 10.30 -23.03
N ILE A 628 19.34 9.52 -22.37
CA ILE A 628 19.66 8.90 -21.07
C ILE A 628 20.62 7.73 -21.26
N ASP A 629 21.66 7.68 -20.42
CA ASP A 629 22.58 6.56 -20.31
C ASP A 629 21.90 5.37 -19.61
N ILE A 630 21.76 4.25 -20.33
CA ILE A 630 21.08 3.04 -19.85
C ILE A 630 21.92 2.24 -18.84
N ASP A 631 23.25 2.32 -18.96
CA ASP A 631 24.22 1.66 -18.08
C ASP A 631 24.75 2.61 -16.99
N ALA A 632 24.05 3.73 -16.77
CA ALA A 632 24.28 4.63 -15.66
C ALA A 632 24.22 3.87 -14.32
N GLN A 633 25.16 4.20 -13.44
CA GLN A 633 25.38 3.49 -12.17
C GLN A 633 25.18 4.40 -10.95
N THR A 634 24.82 3.77 -9.82
CA THR A 634 24.92 4.38 -8.48
C THR A 634 26.37 4.43 -7.97
N GLU A 635 26.70 5.41 -7.15
CA GLU A 635 28.02 5.53 -6.49
C GLU A 635 28.15 4.58 -5.29
N SER A 636 27.01 4.25 -4.65
CA SER A 636 26.94 3.42 -3.46
C SER A 636 27.32 1.96 -3.74
N ASN A 637 26.74 1.36 -4.79
CA ASN A 637 26.82 -0.06 -5.13
C ASN A 637 27.24 -0.36 -6.57
N HIS A 638 27.33 0.65 -7.46
CA HIS A 638 27.43 0.44 -8.90
C HIS A 638 26.24 -0.35 -9.48
N ASP A 639 25.04 -0.11 -8.95
CA ASP A 639 23.79 -0.66 -9.47
C ASP A 639 23.34 0.10 -10.72
N THR A 640 22.89 -0.62 -11.76
CA THR A 640 22.25 -0.06 -12.97
C THR A 640 20.74 -0.29 -12.93
N ALA A 641 20.02 0.30 -13.89
CA ALA A 641 18.60 -0.02 -14.11
C ALA A 641 18.38 -1.53 -14.29
N LEU A 642 19.30 -2.24 -14.98
CA LEU A 642 19.20 -3.68 -15.20
C LEU A 642 19.46 -4.49 -13.91
N THR A 643 20.47 -4.15 -13.09
CA THR A 643 20.72 -4.92 -11.84
C THR A 643 19.56 -4.80 -10.87
N LEU A 644 18.96 -3.60 -10.73
CA LEU A 644 17.79 -3.39 -9.88
C LEU A 644 16.52 -4.07 -10.43
N ALA A 645 16.28 -4.00 -11.74
CA ALA A 645 15.17 -4.72 -12.37
C ALA A 645 15.27 -6.25 -12.16
N CYS A 646 16.49 -6.78 -12.27
CA CYS A 646 16.77 -8.21 -12.05
C CYS A 646 16.65 -8.61 -10.58
N ALA A 647 17.09 -7.77 -9.64
CA ALA A 647 16.94 -8.02 -8.20
C ALA A 647 15.48 -7.91 -7.72
N GLY A 648 14.68 -7.04 -8.34
CA GLY A 648 13.27 -6.82 -7.98
C GLY A 648 12.27 -7.83 -8.60
N GLY A 649 12.68 -8.58 -9.63
CA GLY A 649 11.80 -9.56 -10.29
C GLY A 649 10.82 -8.90 -11.27
N HIS A 650 11.37 -8.08 -12.18
CA HIS A 650 10.61 -7.26 -13.13
C HIS A 650 10.84 -7.74 -14.57
N GLU A 651 10.34 -8.92 -14.88
CA GLU A 651 10.55 -9.65 -16.15
C GLU A 651 10.37 -8.80 -17.42
N GLU A 652 9.22 -8.14 -17.58
CA GLU A 652 8.91 -7.27 -18.72
C GLU A 652 9.93 -6.10 -18.86
N LEU A 653 10.34 -5.52 -17.74
CA LEU A 653 11.33 -4.45 -17.69
C LEU A 653 12.74 -4.97 -18.00
N VAL A 654 13.11 -6.17 -17.53
CA VAL A 654 14.39 -6.81 -17.85
C VAL A 654 14.47 -7.09 -19.35
N GLN A 655 13.44 -7.69 -19.95
CA GLN A 655 13.37 -7.87 -21.40
C GLN A 655 13.49 -6.52 -22.13
N THR A 656 12.73 -5.50 -21.71
CA THR A 656 12.79 -4.16 -22.29
C THR A 656 14.20 -3.58 -22.25
N LEU A 657 14.89 -3.62 -21.10
CA LEU A 657 16.24 -3.07 -20.95
C LEU A 657 17.26 -3.79 -21.84
N LEU A 658 17.13 -5.11 -22.01
CA LEU A 658 17.97 -5.90 -22.91
C LEU A 658 17.69 -5.58 -24.39
N GLU A 659 16.42 -5.43 -24.78
CA GLU A 659 16.03 -4.96 -26.12
C GLU A 659 16.53 -3.54 -26.43
N ARG A 660 16.68 -2.68 -25.40
CA ARG A 660 17.30 -1.35 -25.50
C ARG A 660 18.83 -1.36 -25.36
N GLY A 661 19.47 -2.53 -25.20
CA GLY A 661 20.92 -2.71 -25.24
C GLY A 661 21.68 -2.53 -23.92
N ALA A 662 21.01 -2.67 -22.76
CA ALA A 662 21.66 -2.63 -21.45
C ALA A 662 22.71 -3.76 -21.29
N ASN A 663 23.79 -3.49 -20.55
CA ASN A 663 24.89 -4.43 -20.37
C ASN A 663 24.51 -5.62 -19.46
N ILE A 664 24.19 -6.75 -20.10
CA ILE A 664 23.81 -8.02 -19.45
C ILE A 664 24.90 -8.61 -18.52
N GLU A 665 26.17 -8.28 -18.77
CA GLU A 665 27.33 -8.69 -17.95
C GLU A 665 27.89 -7.54 -17.10
N HIS A 666 27.09 -6.51 -16.81
CA HIS A 666 27.45 -5.48 -15.83
C HIS A 666 27.71 -6.10 -14.45
N ARG A 667 28.52 -5.45 -13.61
CA ARG A 667 28.93 -5.95 -12.29
C ARG A 667 28.74 -4.90 -11.20
N ASP A 668 28.00 -5.27 -10.15
CA ASP A 668 27.90 -4.46 -8.93
C ASP A 668 29.26 -4.41 -8.18
N LYS A 669 29.32 -3.60 -7.13
CA LYS A 669 30.49 -3.42 -6.24
C LYS A 669 30.93 -4.69 -5.46
N LYS A 670 30.19 -5.80 -5.57
CA LYS A 670 30.53 -7.13 -5.03
C LYS A 670 30.96 -8.09 -6.15
N GLY A 671 30.91 -7.64 -7.40
CA GLY A 671 31.15 -8.40 -8.61
C GLY A 671 29.99 -9.32 -9.00
N PHE A 672 28.75 -9.03 -8.58
CA PHE A 672 27.57 -9.77 -9.01
C PHE A 672 27.03 -9.23 -10.34
N THR A 673 26.70 -10.13 -11.26
CA THR A 673 26.02 -9.83 -12.53
C THR A 673 24.49 -9.82 -12.36
N PRO A 674 23.72 -9.22 -13.29
CA PRO A 674 22.26 -9.34 -13.33
C PRO A 674 21.74 -10.78 -13.13
N LEU A 675 22.40 -11.77 -13.73
CA LEU A 675 22.07 -13.20 -13.57
C LEU A 675 22.31 -13.71 -12.15
N ILE A 676 23.44 -13.35 -11.53
CA ILE A 676 23.74 -13.70 -10.13
C ILE A 676 22.70 -13.08 -9.19
N LEU A 677 22.31 -11.82 -9.42
CA LEU A 677 21.32 -11.12 -8.60
C LEU A 677 19.93 -11.75 -8.72
N ALA A 678 19.46 -12.01 -9.95
CA ALA A 678 18.19 -12.70 -10.20
C ALA A 678 18.16 -14.11 -9.58
N ALA A 679 19.24 -14.88 -9.73
CA ALA A 679 19.36 -16.22 -9.20
C ALA A 679 19.42 -16.26 -7.65
N THR A 680 20.06 -15.27 -7.03
CA THR A 680 20.13 -15.13 -5.56
C THR A 680 18.78 -14.68 -4.98
N ALA A 681 18.07 -13.79 -5.69
CA ALA A 681 16.73 -13.35 -5.32
C ALA A 681 15.66 -14.44 -5.50
N GLY A 682 15.82 -15.30 -6.52
CA GLY A 682 14.94 -16.43 -6.82
C GLY A 682 13.96 -16.21 -7.99
N HIS A 683 14.20 -15.21 -8.85
CA HIS A 683 13.26 -14.80 -9.89
C HIS A 683 13.41 -15.63 -11.16
N VAL A 684 12.70 -16.75 -11.25
CA VAL A 684 12.85 -17.76 -12.31
C VAL A 684 12.71 -17.19 -13.72
N GLY A 685 11.65 -16.42 -14.01
CA GLY A 685 11.43 -15.84 -15.34
C GLY A 685 12.49 -14.81 -15.73
N VAL A 686 13.04 -14.06 -14.77
CA VAL A 686 14.18 -13.16 -15.01
C VAL A 686 15.44 -13.96 -15.36
N VAL A 687 15.71 -15.06 -14.65
CA VAL A 687 16.85 -15.96 -14.95
C VAL A 687 16.70 -16.59 -16.34
N GLU A 688 15.48 -16.98 -16.73
CA GLU A 688 15.19 -17.47 -18.09
C GLU A 688 15.47 -16.40 -19.16
N ILE A 689 14.89 -15.20 -19.02
CA ILE A 689 15.09 -14.07 -19.95
C ILE A 689 16.58 -13.74 -20.11
N LEU A 690 17.35 -13.70 -19.02
CA LEU A 690 18.79 -13.42 -19.07
C LEU A 690 19.57 -14.51 -19.81
N LEU A 691 19.27 -15.79 -19.57
CA LEU A 691 19.94 -16.90 -20.25
C LEU A 691 19.55 -17.01 -21.72
N ASP A 692 18.30 -16.67 -22.08
CA ASP A 692 17.85 -16.61 -23.48
C ASP A 692 18.49 -15.44 -24.24
N ASN A 693 18.83 -14.35 -23.55
CA ASN A 693 19.61 -13.23 -24.09
C ASN A 693 21.15 -13.45 -23.99
N GLY A 694 21.60 -14.63 -23.54
CA GLY A 694 23.00 -15.04 -23.61
C GLY A 694 23.89 -14.63 -22.44
N ALA A 695 23.33 -14.38 -21.24
CA ALA A 695 24.11 -14.19 -20.02
C ALA A 695 25.02 -15.39 -19.70
N ASP A 696 26.19 -15.14 -19.11
CA ASP A 696 27.14 -16.19 -18.72
C ASP A 696 26.62 -16.98 -17.51
N ILE A 697 26.15 -18.20 -17.77
CA ILE A 697 25.64 -19.13 -16.74
C ILE A 697 26.71 -19.50 -15.70
N GLU A 698 28.00 -19.41 -16.04
CA GLU A 698 29.14 -19.66 -15.16
C GLU A 698 29.75 -18.36 -14.59
N ALA A 699 29.08 -17.21 -14.74
CA ALA A 699 29.53 -15.93 -14.21
C ALA A 699 29.85 -16.04 -12.71
N GLN A 700 31.07 -15.64 -12.32
CA GLN A 700 31.53 -15.75 -10.94
C GLN A 700 31.43 -14.41 -10.20
N SER A 701 31.02 -14.45 -8.93
CA SER A 701 31.15 -13.32 -7.99
C SER A 701 32.62 -12.92 -7.84
N GLU A 702 32.92 -11.64 -7.61
CA GLU A 702 34.33 -11.23 -7.53
C GLU A 702 35.00 -11.77 -6.26
N ARG A 703 34.36 -11.60 -5.10
CA ARG A 703 34.95 -11.92 -3.79
C ARG A 703 35.00 -13.42 -3.47
N THR A 704 33.94 -14.17 -3.76
CA THR A 704 33.81 -15.57 -3.33
C THR A 704 33.94 -16.59 -4.47
N LYS A 705 33.93 -16.12 -5.73
CA LYS A 705 33.90 -16.95 -6.95
C LYS A 705 32.68 -17.87 -7.05
N ASP A 706 31.60 -17.54 -6.36
CA ASP A 706 30.33 -18.25 -6.45
C ASP A 706 29.62 -17.98 -7.78
N THR A 707 28.92 -18.98 -8.32
CA THR A 707 28.13 -18.90 -9.56
C THR A 707 26.63 -18.69 -9.27
N PRO A 708 25.79 -18.34 -10.26
CA PRO A 708 24.33 -18.34 -10.11
C PRO A 708 23.81 -19.63 -9.48
N LEU A 709 24.36 -20.78 -9.86
CA LEU A 709 23.96 -22.09 -9.33
C LEU A 709 24.37 -22.26 -7.85
N SER A 710 25.59 -21.90 -7.47
CA SER A 710 26.05 -22.06 -6.08
C SER A 710 25.29 -21.13 -5.12
N LEU A 711 24.95 -19.92 -5.56
CA LEU A 711 24.13 -18.96 -4.80
C LEU A 711 22.66 -19.34 -4.75
N ALA A 712 22.07 -19.82 -5.85
CA ALA A 712 20.71 -20.37 -5.85
C ALA A 712 20.59 -21.56 -4.88
N CYS A 713 21.59 -22.45 -4.86
CA CYS A 713 21.67 -23.56 -3.90
C CYS A 713 21.85 -23.06 -2.46
N SER A 714 22.68 -22.04 -2.21
CA SER A 714 22.88 -21.46 -0.88
C SER A 714 21.68 -20.63 -0.38
N GLY A 715 20.82 -20.15 -1.27
CA GLY A 715 19.63 -19.34 -0.97
C GLY A 715 18.31 -20.11 -0.98
N GLY A 716 18.33 -21.44 -1.17
CA GLY A 716 17.12 -22.26 -1.22
C GLY A 716 16.24 -22.06 -2.47
N ARG A 717 16.80 -21.54 -3.56
CA ARG A 717 16.06 -21.13 -4.77
C ARG A 717 15.82 -22.30 -5.73
N GLN A 718 14.97 -23.23 -5.32
CA GLN A 718 14.84 -24.53 -6.00
C GLN A 718 14.55 -24.43 -7.51
N GLU A 719 13.52 -23.68 -7.91
CA GLU A 719 13.11 -23.59 -9.32
C GLU A 719 14.20 -22.96 -10.21
N VAL A 720 14.97 -22.01 -9.65
CA VAL A 720 16.17 -21.44 -10.30
C VAL A 720 17.28 -22.49 -10.44
N VAL A 721 17.52 -23.33 -9.43
CA VAL A 721 18.50 -24.43 -9.50
C VAL A 721 18.12 -25.41 -10.61
N GLU A 722 16.84 -25.78 -10.73
CA GLU A 722 16.35 -26.68 -11.77
C GLU A 722 16.53 -26.08 -13.17
N LEU A 723 16.18 -24.81 -13.36
CA LEU A 723 16.36 -24.11 -14.62
C LEU A 723 17.85 -24.02 -15.00
N LEU A 724 18.72 -23.62 -14.06
CA LEU A 724 20.18 -23.56 -14.32
C LEU A 724 20.76 -24.93 -14.68
N LEU A 725 20.34 -26.01 -14.01
CA LEU A 725 20.78 -27.37 -14.33
C LEU A 725 20.23 -27.85 -15.68
N ALA A 726 19.00 -27.49 -16.05
CA ALA A 726 18.43 -27.76 -17.38
C ALA A 726 19.20 -27.01 -18.48
N ARG A 727 19.66 -25.77 -18.21
CA ARG A 727 20.61 -25.02 -19.06
C ARG A 727 22.08 -25.47 -18.91
N SER A 728 22.32 -26.63 -18.27
CA SER A 728 23.64 -27.30 -18.13
C SER A 728 24.70 -26.61 -17.28
N ALA A 729 24.30 -25.82 -16.26
CA ALA A 729 25.22 -25.22 -15.29
C ALA A 729 26.10 -26.23 -14.53
N ASN A 730 27.29 -25.80 -14.13
CA ASN A 730 28.31 -26.64 -13.51
C ASN A 730 28.03 -26.93 -12.02
N LYS A 731 27.28 -28.01 -11.79
CA LYS A 731 27.04 -28.60 -10.46
C LYS A 731 28.31 -28.96 -9.65
N GLU A 732 29.48 -29.04 -10.27
CA GLU A 732 30.77 -29.36 -9.62
C GLU A 732 31.71 -28.14 -9.48
N HIS A 733 31.21 -26.93 -9.78
CA HIS A 733 31.92 -25.69 -9.51
C HIS A 733 32.36 -25.62 -8.04
N ARG A 734 33.54 -25.06 -7.76
CA ARG A 734 34.08 -24.86 -6.41
C ARG A 734 34.40 -23.38 -6.18
N ASN A 735 33.79 -22.79 -5.16
CA ASN A 735 34.04 -21.41 -4.75
C ASN A 735 35.38 -21.26 -3.98
N VAL A 736 35.72 -20.06 -3.50
CA VAL A 736 36.99 -19.78 -2.80
C VAL A 736 37.21 -20.61 -1.52
N SER A 737 36.16 -21.20 -0.94
CA SER A 737 36.24 -22.12 0.21
C SER A 737 36.20 -23.61 -0.21
N ASP A 738 36.32 -23.88 -1.50
CA ASP A 738 36.11 -25.17 -2.17
C ASP A 738 34.72 -25.81 -1.97
N TYR A 739 33.69 -25.02 -1.63
CA TYR A 739 32.33 -25.53 -1.55
C TYR A 739 31.72 -25.73 -2.95
N THR A 740 31.15 -26.92 -3.18
CA THR A 740 30.28 -27.23 -4.32
C THR A 740 28.83 -26.78 -4.08
N PRO A 741 28.02 -26.53 -5.12
CA PRO A 741 26.57 -26.31 -5.00
C PRO A 741 25.86 -27.34 -4.08
N LEU A 742 26.24 -28.62 -4.15
CA LEU A 742 25.70 -29.67 -3.27
C LEU A 742 26.09 -29.47 -1.80
N SER A 743 27.34 -29.09 -1.53
CA SER A 743 27.80 -28.82 -0.16
C SER A 743 27.12 -27.58 0.45
N LEU A 744 26.82 -26.56 -0.36
CA LEU A 744 26.04 -25.39 0.05
C LEU A 744 24.57 -25.76 0.33
N ALA A 745 23.95 -26.54 -0.56
CA ALA A 745 22.58 -27.04 -0.36
C ALA A 745 22.46 -27.91 0.90
N ALA A 746 23.46 -28.75 1.19
CA ALA A 746 23.53 -29.56 2.40
C ALA A 746 23.79 -28.72 3.68
N SER A 747 24.61 -27.67 3.58
CA SER A 747 24.82 -26.70 4.67
C SER A 747 23.53 -25.92 5.00
N GLY A 748 22.74 -25.55 3.98
CA GLY A 748 21.42 -24.93 4.14
C GLY A 748 20.27 -25.88 4.50
N GLY A 749 20.48 -27.19 4.41
CA GLY A 749 19.46 -28.21 4.71
C GLY A 749 18.39 -28.38 3.62
N TYR A 750 18.62 -27.89 2.41
CA TYR A 750 17.62 -27.80 1.34
C TYR A 750 17.38 -29.16 0.65
N VAL A 751 16.62 -30.04 1.31
CA VAL A 751 16.34 -31.44 0.92
C VAL A 751 15.98 -31.60 -0.57
N ASN A 752 15.07 -30.78 -1.10
CA ASN A 752 14.68 -30.87 -2.52
C ASN A 752 15.86 -30.55 -3.46
N ILE A 753 16.61 -29.48 -3.18
CA ILE A 753 17.78 -29.05 -3.97
C ILE A 753 18.88 -30.12 -3.95
N ILE A 754 19.11 -30.75 -2.79
CA ILE A 754 20.02 -31.90 -2.66
C ILE A 754 19.57 -33.04 -3.58
N LYS A 755 18.28 -33.41 -3.55
CA LYS A 755 17.70 -34.45 -4.41
C LYS A 755 17.87 -34.13 -5.90
N ILE A 756 17.67 -32.87 -6.29
CA ILE A 756 17.80 -32.39 -7.68
C ILE A 756 19.25 -32.45 -8.15
N LEU A 757 20.21 -31.95 -7.36
CA LEU A 757 21.63 -32.00 -7.69
C LEU A 757 22.12 -33.46 -7.83
N LEU A 758 21.70 -34.35 -6.93
CA LEU A 758 22.02 -35.78 -7.01
C LEU A 758 21.39 -36.46 -8.23
N ASN A 759 20.13 -36.16 -8.54
CA ASN A 759 19.47 -36.65 -9.76
C ASN A 759 20.15 -36.12 -11.04
N ALA A 760 20.66 -34.89 -11.02
CA ALA A 760 21.48 -34.31 -12.08
C ALA A 760 22.92 -34.87 -12.12
N GLY A 761 23.27 -35.79 -11.22
CA GLY A 761 24.55 -36.51 -11.18
C GLY A 761 25.68 -35.78 -10.45
N ALA A 762 25.38 -34.97 -9.43
CA ALA A 762 26.41 -34.36 -8.56
C ALA A 762 27.14 -35.42 -7.71
N GLU A 763 28.42 -35.18 -7.42
CA GLU A 763 29.24 -36.10 -6.62
C GLU A 763 28.78 -36.06 -5.14
N ILE A 764 28.01 -37.07 -4.71
CA ILE A 764 27.43 -37.13 -3.36
C ILE A 764 28.46 -37.03 -2.22
N ASN A 765 29.69 -37.48 -2.46
CA ASN A 765 30.80 -37.43 -1.52
C ASN A 765 31.81 -36.32 -1.87
N SER A 766 31.42 -35.30 -2.65
CA SER A 766 32.27 -34.19 -3.08
C SER A 766 32.93 -33.51 -1.88
N ARG A 767 34.24 -33.65 -1.76
CA ARG A 767 35.01 -33.08 -0.64
C ARG A 767 35.47 -31.68 -0.98
N THR A 768 35.44 -30.77 0.01
CA THR A 768 36.09 -29.47 -0.12
C THR A 768 37.60 -29.66 -0.23
N GLY A 769 38.25 -28.99 -1.20
CA GLY A 769 39.71 -28.92 -1.35
C GLY A 769 40.44 -28.25 -0.17
N SER A 770 39.69 -27.57 0.69
CA SER A 770 40.15 -27.10 2.00
C SER A 770 40.84 -28.23 2.79
N LYS A 771 41.79 -27.87 3.67
CA LYS A 771 42.54 -28.82 4.51
C LYS A 771 41.68 -29.75 5.39
N LEU A 772 40.37 -29.49 5.49
CA LEU A 772 39.44 -30.30 6.26
C LEU A 772 38.81 -31.43 5.42
N GLY A 773 38.66 -31.28 4.11
CA GLY A 773 38.04 -32.32 3.27
C GLY A 773 36.59 -32.64 3.66
N ILE A 774 35.80 -31.62 3.99
CA ILE A 774 34.43 -31.79 4.52
C ILE A 774 33.51 -32.27 3.39
N SER A 775 32.63 -33.24 3.66
CA SER A 775 31.61 -33.73 2.72
C SER A 775 30.24 -33.07 2.96
N PRO A 776 29.27 -33.16 2.01
CA PRO A 776 27.93 -32.59 2.20
C PRO A 776 27.21 -33.17 3.43
N LEU A 777 27.37 -34.48 3.68
CA LEU A 777 26.81 -35.16 4.86
C LEU A 777 27.38 -34.61 6.18
N MET A 778 28.66 -34.27 6.23
CA MET A 778 29.28 -33.65 7.41
C MET A 778 28.70 -32.25 7.69
N LEU A 779 28.45 -31.45 6.65
CA LEU A 779 27.85 -30.11 6.80
C LEU A 779 26.41 -30.21 7.29
N ALA A 780 25.60 -31.10 6.70
CA ALA A 780 24.22 -31.33 7.13
C ALA A 780 24.16 -31.83 8.59
N ALA A 781 25.04 -32.75 8.98
CA ALA A 781 25.11 -33.29 10.34
C ALA A 781 25.59 -32.27 11.39
N MET A 782 26.59 -31.44 11.05
CA MET A 782 27.06 -30.35 11.90
C MET A 782 25.95 -29.31 12.14
N ASN A 783 25.23 -28.94 11.08
CA ASN A 783 24.17 -27.93 11.16
C ASN A 783 22.86 -28.48 11.77
N GLY A 784 22.70 -29.80 11.89
CA GLY A 784 21.53 -30.44 12.50
C GLY A 784 20.36 -30.64 11.55
N HIS A 785 20.62 -30.77 10.24
CA HIS A 785 19.59 -30.90 9.21
C HIS A 785 19.15 -32.35 9.02
N THR A 786 18.43 -32.91 10.00
CA THR A 786 18.05 -34.34 10.09
C THR A 786 17.47 -34.90 8.79
N ALA A 787 16.59 -34.16 8.11
CA ALA A 787 16.00 -34.58 6.84
C ALA A 787 16.99 -34.59 5.65
N ALA A 788 17.96 -33.68 5.63
CA ALA A 788 19.03 -33.64 4.62
C ALA A 788 20.08 -34.73 4.89
N VAL A 789 20.44 -34.96 6.15
CA VAL A 789 21.29 -36.09 6.59
C VAL A 789 20.66 -37.41 6.15
N LYS A 790 19.37 -37.60 6.43
CA LYS A 790 18.64 -38.80 6.01
C LYS A 790 18.65 -38.99 4.50
N LEU A 791 18.32 -37.95 3.71
CA LEU A 791 18.34 -38.05 2.25
C LEU A 791 19.74 -38.41 1.72
N LEU A 792 20.80 -37.80 2.25
CA LEU A 792 22.18 -38.08 1.84
C LEU A 792 22.59 -39.53 2.17
N LEU A 793 22.15 -40.09 3.29
CA LEU A 793 22.37 -41.49 3.64
C LEU A 793 21.54 -42.44 2.76
N ASP A 794 20.24 -42.15 2.55
CA ASP A 794 19.34 -42.90 1.68
C ASP A 794 19.83 -42.92 0.21
N MET A 795 20.57 -41.89 -0.21
CA MET A 795 21.19 -41.77 -1.53
C MET A 795 22.64 -42.32 -1.60
N GLY A 796 23.19 -42.86 -0.51
CA GLY A 796 24.47 -43.58 -0.51
C GLY A 796 25.72 -42.75 -0.17
N SER A 797 25.61 -41.65 0.57
CA SER A 797 26.76 -40.91 1.09
C SER A 797 27.55 -41.74 2.13
N ASP A 798 28.88 -41.58 2.17
CA ASP A 798 29.73 -42.32 3.10
C ASP A 798 29.64 -41.76 4.53
N ILE A 799 28.84 -42.44 5.36
CA ILE A 799 28.69 -42.19 6.80
C ILE A 799 30.01 -42.23 7.59
N ASN A 800 31.02 -42.96 7.09
CA ASN A 800 32.33 -43.13 7.74
C ASN A 800 33.43 -42.25 7.13
N ALA A 801 33.10 -41.33 6.22
CA ALA A 801 34.04 -40.36 5.69
C ALA A 801 34.72 -39.56 6.83
N GLN A 802 36.01 -39.25 6.67
CA GLN A 802 36.85 -38.67 7.73
C GLN A 802 37.53 -37.36 7.28
N ILE A 803 37.37 -36.29 8.08
CA ILE A 803 38.11 -35.03 7.94
C ILE A 803 39.62 -35.30 8.00
N GLU A 804 40.40 -34.73 7.08
CA GLU A 804 41.78 -35.19 6.84
C GLU A 804 42.75 -34.86 7.99
N THR A 805 42.52 -33.74 8.69
CA THR A 805 43.39 -33.26 9.77
C THR A 805 43.20 -33.99 11.10
N ASN A 806 41.96 -34.39 11.43
CA ASN A 806 41.60 -34.89 12.77
C ASN A 806 40.81 -36.21 12.77
N ARG A 807 40.43 -36.73 11.59
CA ARG A 807 39.61 -37.93 11.38
C ARG A 807 38.18 -37.87 11.94
N ASN A 808 37.65 -36.67 12.15
CA ASN A 808 36.24 -36.49 12.52
C ASN A 808 35.32 -37.00 11.40
N THR A 809 34.32 -37.80 11.78
CA THR A 809 33.19 -38.21 10.92
C THR A 809 31.98 -37.30 11.13
N ALA A 810 30.96 -37.41 10.26
CA ALA A 810 29.69 -36.68 10.41
C ALA A 810 29.07 -36.83 11.82
N LEU A 811 29.10 -38.04 12.40
CA LEU A 811 28.63 -38.29 13.76
C LEU A 811 29.43 -37.49 14.81
N THR A 812 30.76 -37.44 14.71
CA THR A 812 31.57 -36.67 15.68
C THR A 812 31.31 -35.17 15.60
N LEU A 813 30.93 -34.64 14.43
CA LEU A 813 30.56 -33.23 14.26
C LEU A 813 29.17 -32.94 14.83
N ALA A 814 28.20 -33.84 14.60
CA ALA A 814 26.88 -33.77 15.24
C ALA A 814 27.00 -33.77 16.77
N CYS A 815 27.77 -34.71 17.34
CA CYS A 815 28.01 -34.76 18.78
C CYS A 815 28.75 -33.52 19.31
N PHE A 816 29.74 -32.99 18.58
CA PHE A 816 30.46 -31.77 18.97
C PHE A 816 29.54 -30.53 18.98
N GLN A 817 28.63 -30.43 18.02
CA GLN A 817 27.68 -29.31 17.90
C GLN A 817 26.39 -29.52 18.72
N GLY A 818 26.28 -30.61 19.49
CA GLY A 818 25.14 -30.91 20.35
C GLY A 818 23.86 -31.33 19.60
N ARG A 819 23.98 -31.86 18.38
CA ARG A 819 22.85 -32.38 17.61
C ARG A 819 22.51 -33.80 18.09
N THR A 820 21.28 -33.99 18.57
CA THR A 820 20.79 -35.25 19.17
C THR A 820 19.83 -36.03 18.28
N GLU A 821 19.34 -35.40 17.21
CA GLU A 821 18.53 -35.99 16.12
C GLU A 821 19.43 -36.36 14.93
#